data_AF-A0AAJ0FWW8-F1
#
_entry.id   AF-A0AAJ0FWW8-F1
#
_cell.length_a   1.000
_cell.length_b   1.000
_cell.length_c   1.000
_cell.angle_alpha   90.00
_cell.angle_beta   90.00
_cell.angle_gamma   90.00
#
_symmetry.space_group_name_H-M   'P 1'
#
loop_
_entity.id
_entity.type
_entity.pdbx_description
1 polymer ?
#
loop_
_entity_poly.entity_id
_entity_poly.type
_entity_poly.pdbx_seq_one_letter_code
_entity_poly.pdbx_strand_id
1 'polypeptide(L)'
;MSSPSAEDNGPVPDRGPAVFAVTTATLVLASIFVGARMVCRYSIVRRVSWDDRIMILAWLLTFFLSFSIDYGVTVGLGKHDAHINHADLPKLRRAEYVFSILYNPALMATKTSILIFYLRLAKNTEVVLRYASWATLVVVNIAGVVLTFMNIFQCDPVSAAWKANTDAGAKCIPLLTEFICAAPVNIVTDLAILALPIPVLTGMRLPIRQKAILVITFSLGIFVTIVDVVRIYYLQKAISDVPTGSSTSPDSRFGGNADFAWNASMSFMWSAVEVNIGMACACIPTLKPLILKLLPAMLYDPNRTRTSHETSKTASDPDTPPTRNFPSAVRDSMTTPEPGGNGKSNSADNNEPVSAMEFLTTPDMQNLNDSAHPDMTPPARAETNLTMSTNSVENGIYFGFVNMTKPKSMLRANASESFKYCTIVAILFFLWGISYGLLNTLNNAIAVVNNMTDAQTLGLTSAYFGGGYFFGPLLVGEWILRRDEHNRSKRHKRNDAENVGGYKVTFIVGLCIYGIGTIIFWPSVVTNSYGGFMLSSFVVGFGLSVLEVAANSFMILCGPAEYGETRLLLAQAIQAAGSVVSGLLAQKVFFTGINQESMAKSSSMALINVQWTYLGITLLTVALGLFFFYMPLPEVSDSELELAANKLPLNPQQRSIGGFQLRTVTLVLAVFAQYMYVAGQECNSIYFRSLLVSILPGGDPTDSGSVSGSTSSGSPSDPDKPPGLSISIPDYLLVGHTAFALSRLLAGGITYFSVSNRRLPQPRTLLLAFVSLCFLFALLPVVLHPPNADMLVIPVMLFYFAEGPIWPLIFAIGLRGQGRRTKRAAAFITMGGSGPAFFPFIMYAIVHRGGSVQTAYIVIITLQVAMLLYPLFLGASRSAKLLVDPNPDVRAAMQQEEDARSADMAVFSRRNSVQRLHEKSSGLFGKLSKGLGAKMPGRRKSSQVQTEHSEVVTTPS
;
A
#
# COMPACT_ATOMS: atom_id res chain seq x y z
N MET A 1 12.95 -58.11 -45.70
CA MET A 1 12.30 -58.75 -44.54
C MET A 1 12.77 -58.04 -43.28
N SER A 2 11.94 -57.13 -42.78
CA SER A 2 11.81 -56.72 -41.37
C SER A 2 10.88 -55.50 -41.35
N SER A 3 9.58 -55.79 -41.24
CA SER A 3 8.51 -54.81 -41.07
C SER A 3 8.73 -54.00 -39.79
N PRO A 4 8.56 -52.67 -39.78
CA PRO A 4 8.32 -51.96 -38.54
C PRO A 4 6.90 -52.31 -38.11
N SER A 5 6.80 -52.95 -36.95
CA SER A 5 5.59 -53.30 -36.25
C SER A 5 4.76 -52.06 -35.91
N ALA A 6 3.49 -52.10 -36.31
CA ALA A 6 2.32 -51.46 -35.71
C ALA A 6 2.58 -50.19 -34.88
N GLU A 7 2.33 -49.04 -35.49
CA GLU A 7 2.05 -47.79 -34.77
C GLU A 7 0.92 -48.00 -33.76
N ASP A 8 1.21 -47.65 -32.52
CA ASP A 8 0.27 -47.56 -31.41
C ASP A 8 -0.80 -46.49 -31.74
N ASN A 9 -1.94 -46.93 -32.27
CA ASN A 9 -3.11 -46.09 -32.58
C ASN A 9 -3.88 -45.68 -31.32
N GLY A 10 -3.19 -45.06 -30.37
CA GLY A 10 -3.86 -44.19 -29.41
C GLY A 10 -4.35 -42.93 -30.13
N PRO A 11 -5.53 -42.35 -29.81
CA PRO A 11 -5.91 -41.05 -30.34
C PRO A 11 -4.81 -40.04 -29.97
N VAL A 12 -4.15 -39.46 -30.98
CA VAL A 12 -3.16 -38.41 -30.78
C VAL A 12 -3.80 -37.33 -29.92
N PRO A 13 -3.20 -36.96 -28.78
CA PRO A 13 -3.81 -36.02 -27.85
C PRO A 13 -4.05 -34.68 -28.54
N ASP A 14 -5.31 -34.21 -28.53
CA ASP A 14 -5.76 -32.95 -29.14
C ASP A 14 -6.54 -32.13 -28.11
N ARG A 15 -6.07 -30.91 -27.84
CA ARG A 15 -6.71 -29.95 -26.92
C ARG A 15 -7.71 -29.03 -27.62
N GLY A 16 -7.70 -28.99 -28.95
CA GLY A 16 -8.52 -28.11 -29.77
C GLY A 16 -10.02 -28.11 -29.39
N PRO A 17 -10.68 -29.28 -29.28
CA PRO A 17 -12.10 -29.35 -28.91
C PRO A 17 -12.40 -28.74 -27.54
N ALA A 18 -11.52 -28.92 -26.57
CA ALA A 18 -11.68 -28.36 -25.23
C ALA A 18 -11.52 -26.83 -25.26
N VAL A 19 -10.51 -26.32 -25.98
CA VAL A 19 -10.29 -24.89 -26.16
C VAL A 19 -11.52 -24.24 -26.79
N PHE A 20 -12.00 -24.77 -27.92
CA PHE A 20 -13.18 -24.27 -28.63
C PHE A 20 -14.45 -24.27 -27.77
N ALA A 21 -14.69 -25.34 -27.00
CA ALA A 21 -15.86 -25.43 -26.14
C ALA A 21 -15.84 -24.37 -25.03
N VAL A 22 -14.69 -24.17 -24.38
CA VAL A 22 -14.54 -23.23 -23.25
C VAL A 22 -14.57 -21.78 -23.73
N THR A 23 -13.89 -21.45 -24.83
CA THR A 23 -13.89 -20.10 -25.43
C THR A 23 -15.30 -19.69 -25.86
N THR A 24 -16.01 -20.58 -26.57
CA THR A 24 -17.38 -20.32 -27.04
C THR A 24 -18.35 -20.18 -25.86
N ALA A 25 -18.30 -21.08 -24.88
CA ALA A 25 -19.20 -21.04 -23.73
C ALA A 25 -19.04 -19.76 -22.91
N THR A 26 -17.79 -19.33 -22.67
CA THR A 26 -17.52 -18.08 -21.93
C THR A 26 -17.89 -16.83 -22.71
N LEU A 27 -17.71 -16.82 -24.04
CA LEU A 27 -18.14 -15.71 -24.90
C LEU A 27 -19.68 -15.55 -24.90
N VAL A 28 -20.42 -16.66 -24.97
CA VAL A 28 -21.89 -16.65 -24.89
C VAL A 28 -22.34 -16.09 -23.55
N LEU A 29 -21.74 -16.56 -22.44
CA LEU A 29 -22.04 -16.05 -21.10
C LEU A 29 -21.79 -14.54 -21.00
N ALA A 30 -20.63 -14.06 -21.43
CA ALA A 30 -20.30 -12.64 -21.41
C ALA A 30 -21.27 -11.81 -22.26
N SER A 31 -21.65 -12.30 -23.44
CA SER A 31 -22.61 -11.65 -24.34
C SER A 31 -24.00 -11.51 -23.72
N ILE A 32 -24.46 -12.51 -22.97
CA ILE A 32 -25.73 -12.46 -22.23
C ILE A 32 -25.68 -11.34 -21.18
N PHE A 33 -24.60 -11.24 -20.39
CA PHE A 33 -24.45 -10.21 -19.35
C PHE A 33 -24.35 -8.80 -19.93
N VAL A 34 -23.59 -8.62 -21.01
CA VAL A 34 -23.48 -7.32 -21.71
C VAL A 34 -24.83 -6.94 -22.33
N GLY A 35 -25.52 -7.88 -22.98
CA GLY A 35 -26.86 -7.68 -23.51
C GLY A 35 -27.86 -7.26 -22.43
N ALA A 36 -27.90 -7.98 -21.30
CA ALA A 36 -28.75 -7.64 -20.15
C ALA A 36 -28.43 -6.24 -19.59
N ARG A 37 -27.14 -5.86 -19.55
CA ARG A 37 -26.71 -4.53 -19.16
C ARG A 37 -27.24 -3.46 -20.11
N MET A 38 -27.16 -3.69 -21.43
CA MET A 38 -27.67 -2.75 -22.43
C MET A 38 -29.18 -2.59 -22.32
N VAL A 39 -29.94 -3.69 -22.18
CA VAL A 39 -31.41 -3.63 -21.97
C VAL A 39 -31.74 -2.84 -20.71
N CYS A 40 -31.02 -3.05 -19.61
CA CYS A 40 -31.20 -2.28 -18.38
C CYS A 40 -30.98 -0.77 -18.59
N ARG A 41 -29.92 -0.39 -19.31
CA ARG A 41 -29.54 1.03 -19.51
C ARG A 41 -30.37 1.76 -20.55
N TYR A 42 -30.64 1.12 -21.69
CA TYR A 42 -31.43 1.69 -22.79
C TYR A 42 -32.93 1.66 -22.47
N SER A 43 -33.46 0.53 -21.98
CA SER A 43 -34.91 0.34 -21.88
C SER A 43 -35.48 0.63 -20.50
N ILE A 44 -34.78 0.26 -19.42
CA ILE A 44 -35.30 0.43 -18.04
C ILE A 44 -34.92 1.80 -17.47
N VAL A 45 -33.63 2.12 -17.44
CA VAL A 45 -33.09 3.34 -16.81
C VAL A 45 -33.11 4.54 -17.77
N ARG A 46 -33.16 4.28 -19.10
CA ARG A 46 -33.16 5.30 -20.18
C ARG A 46 -32.05 6.34 -20.04
N ARG A 47 -30.89 5.96 -19.50
CA ARG A 47 -29.69 6.81 -19.38
C ARG A 47 -28.47 5.98 -19.73
N VAL A 48 -27.88 6.28 -20.89
CA VAL A 48 -26.65 5.67 -21.39
C VAL A 48 -25.47 6.52 -20.99
N SER A 49 -24.39 5.87 -20.60
CA SER A 49 -23.26 6.54 -20.00
C SER A 49 -21.93 6.04 -20.56
N TRP A 50 -20.82 6.74 -20.27
CA TRP A 50 -19.54 6.47 -20.93
C TRP A 50 -18.97 5.07 -20.64
N ASP A 51 -19.20 4.50 -19.46
CA ASP A 51 -18.83 3.11 -19.16
C ASP A 51 -19.62 2.12 -20.02
N ASP A 52 -20.90 2.38 -20.33
CA ASP A 52 -21.68 1.51 -21.21
C ASP A 52 -21.14 1.50 -22.65
N ARG A 53 -20.72 2.66 -23.16
CA ARG A 53 -20.14 2.77 -24.52
C ARG A 53 -18.81 2.02 -24.63
N ILE A 54 -17.96 2.14 -23.61
CA ILE A 54 -16.66 1.46 -23.57
C ILE A 54 -16.86 -0.05 -23.37
N MET A 55 -17.87 -0.48 -22.63
CA MET A 55 -18.22 -1.89 -22.50
C MET A 55 -18.66 -2.53 -23.83
N ILE A 56 -19.40 -1.79 -24.68
CA ILE A 56 -19.73 -2.26 -26.04
C ILE A 56 -18.46 -2.44 -26.89
N LEU A 57 -17.54 -1.48 -26.82
CA LEU A 57 -16.24 -1.57 -27.50
C LEU A 57 -15.44 -2.78 -27.00
N ALA A 58 -15.40 -3.01 -25.67
CA ALA A 58 -14.73 -4.16 -25.07
C ALA A 58 -15.33 -5.49 -25.56
N TRP A 59 -16.66 -5.58 -25.62
CA TRP A 59 -17.34 -6.77 -26.14
C TRP A 59 -17.01 -7.02 -27.62
N LEU A 60 -16.98 -5.98 -28.45
CA LEU A 60 -16.63 -6.10 -29.87
C LEU A 60 -15.19 -6.61 -30.05
N LEU A 61 -14.22 -6.06 -29.30
CA LEU A 61 -12.83 -6.53 -29.33
C LEU A 61 -12.73 -7.99 -28.85
N THR A 62 -13.47 -8.35 -27.80
CA THR A 62 -13.45 -9.71 -27.25
C THR A 62 -14.11 -10.72 -28.18
N PHE A 63 -15.15 -10.33 -28.91
CA PHE A 63 -15.74 -11.18 -29.94
C PHE A 63 -14.72 -11.56 -31.02
N PHE A 64 -13.97 -10.58 -31.54
CA PHE A 64 -12.90 -10.86 -32.51
C PHE A 64 -11.73 -11.64 -31.92
N LEU A 65 -11.41 -11.40 -30.64
CA LEU A 65 -10.41 -12.18 -29.90
C LEU A 65 -10.80 -13.66 -29.84
N SER A 66 -12.00 -13.98 -29.36
CA SER A 66 -12.50 -15.36 -29.26
C SER A 66 -12.64 -16.01 -30.64
N PHE A 67 -13.16 -15.28 -31.64
CA PHE A 67 -13.23 -15.77 -33.02
C PHE A 67 -11.86 -16.16 -33.58
N SER A 68 -10.81 -15.39 -33.29
CA SER A 68 -9.44 -15.67 -33.75
C SER A 68 -8.90 -16.96 -33.14
N ILE A 69 -9.21 -17.25 -31.87
CA ILE A 69 -8.83 -18.50 -31.19
C ILE A 69 -9.59 -19.68 -31.79
N ASP A 70 -10.90 -19.55 -31.96
CA ASP A 70 -11.75 -20.61 -32.50
C ASP A 70 -11.36 -20.95 -33.95
N TYR A 71 -11.04 -19.94 -34.75
CA TYR A 71 -10.45 -20.13 -36.08
C TYR A 71 -9.09 -20.83 -36.00
N GLY A 72 -8.22 -20.42 -35.07
CA GLY A 72 -6.93 -21.09 -34.83
C GLY A 72 -7.08 -22.58 -34.55
N VAL A 73 -8.09 -22.99 -33.75
CA VAL A 73 -8.37 -24.41 -33.45
C VAL A 73 -8.68 -25.19 -34.72
N THR A 74 -9.45 -24.63 -35.64
CA THR A 74 -9.78 -25.31 -36.92
C THR A 74 -8.56 -25.56 -37.81
N VAL A 75 -7.50 -24.78 -37.62
CA VAL A 75 -6.28 -24.77 -38.44
C VAL A 75 -5.10 -25.50 -37.76
N GLY A 76 -5.27 -25.95 -36.51
CA GLY A 76 -4.27 -26.78 -35.81
C GLY A 76 -3.87 -26.32 -34.41
N LEU A 77 -4.46 -25.25 -33.86
CA LEU A 77 -4.22 -24.82 -32.49
C LEU A 77 -4.69 -25.90 -31.50
N GLY A 78 -3.80 -26.33 -30.60
CA GLY A 78 -4.09 -27.41 -29.64
C GLY A 78 -3.64 -28.80 -30.11
N LYS A 79 -2.99 -28.91 -31.27
CA LYS A 79 -2.25 -30.10 -31.72
C LYS A 79 -0.75 -29.93 -31.49
N HIS A 80 -0.03 -31.04 -31.43
CA HIS A 80 1.42 -31.08 -31.45
C HIS A 80 1.95 -30.57 -32.80
N ASP A 81 3.04 -29.80 -32.81
CA ASP A 81 3.51 -29.07 -34.00
C ASP A 81 3.87 -30.03 -35.15
N ALA A 82 4.33 -31.25 -34.83
CA ALA A 82 4.65 -32.32 -35.78
C ALA A 82 3.42 -32.86 -36.55
N HIS A 83 2.21 -32.65 -36.04
CA HIS A 83 0.96 -33.15 -36.61
C HIS A 83 0.17 -32.07 -37.35
N ILE A 84 0.75 -30.87 -37.54
CA ILE A 84 0.13 -29.75 -38.25
C ILE A 84 0.59 -29.77 -39.72
N ASN A 85 -0.37 -29.63 -40.65
CA ASN A 85 -0.08 -29.55 -42.07
C ASN A 85 0.69 -28.25 -42.39
N HIS A 86 1.79 -28.35 -43.15
CA HIS A 86 2.62 -27.19 -43.53
C HIS A 86 1.84 -26.09 -44.28
N ALA A 87 0.76 -26.45 -44.97
CA ALA A 87 -0.11 -25.49 -45.67
C ALA A 87 -0.98 -24.62 -44.73
N ASP A 88 -1.23 -25.09 -43.51
CA ASP A 88 -2.10 -24.44 -42.53
C ASP A 88 -1.30 -23.61 -41.51
N LEU A 89 0.02 -23.83 -41.42
CA LEU A 89 0.92 -23.09 -40.53
C LEU A 89 0.88 -21.56 -40.74
N PRO A 90 0.86 -20.99 -41.96
CA PRO A 90 0.75 -19.54 -42.15
C PRO A 90 -0.62 -18.98 -41.72
N LYS A 91 -1.69 -19.77 -41.81
CA LYS A 91 -3.03 -19.37 -41.38
C LYS A 91 -3.11 -19.35 -39.84
N LEU A 92 -2.53 -20.36 -39.19
CA LEU A 92 -2.40 -20.43 -37.74
C LEU A 92 -1.62 -19.22 -37.20
N ARG A 93 -0.47 -18.90 -37.79
CA ARG A 93 0.35 -17.74 -37.38
C ARG A 93 -0.38 -16.40 -37.48
N ARG A 94 -1.20 -16.21 -38.52
CA ARG A 94 -2.04 -15.00 -38.64
C ARG A 94 -3.10 -14.92 -37.54
N ALA A 95 -3.72 -16.05 -37.19
CA ALA A 95 -4.71 -16.11 -36.11
C ALA A 95 -4.06 -15.79 -34.75
N GLU A 96 -2.87 -16.33 -34.48
CA GLU A 96 -2.10 -16.06 -33.26
C GLU A 96 -1.69 -14.58 -33.14
N TYR A 97 -1.25 -13.96 -34.25
CA TYR A 97 -0.87 -12.55 -34.28
C TYR A 97 -2.07 -11.61 -34.05
N VAL A 98 -3.23 -11.93 -34.64
CA VAL A 98 -4.47 -11.15 -34.40
C VAL A 98 -4.92 -11.29 -32.94
N PHE A 99 -4.83 -12.50 -32.37
CA PHE A 99 -5.13 -12.73 -30.96
C PHE A 99 -4.23 -11.89 -30.03
N SER A 100 -2.91 -11.88 -30.25
CA SER A 100 -1.97 -11.16 -29.38
C SER A 100 -2.23 -9.64 -29.39
N ILE A 101 -2.55 -9.08 -30.55
CA ILE A 101 -2.91 -7.66 -30.69
C ILE A 101 -4.23 -7.33 -30.00
N LEU A 102 -5.26 -8.18 -30.10
CA LEU A 102 -6.60 -7.88 -29.58
C LEU A 102 -6.73 -8.08 -28.07
N TYR A 103 -5.90 -8.94 -27.48
CA TYR A 103 -5.98 -9.31 -26.07
C TYR A 103 -5.80 -8.10 -25.12
N ASN A 104 -4.71 -7.33 -25.30
CA ASN A 104 -4.40 -6.18 -24.43
C ASN A 104 -5.45 -5.05 -24.53
N PRO A 105 -5.91 -4.63 -25.72
CA PRO A 105 -7.01 -3.67 -25.88
C PRO A 105 -8.33 -4.14 -25.26
N ALA A 106 -8.68 -5.41 -25.39
CA ALA A 106 -9.93 -5.95 -24.82
C ALA A 106 -9.94 -5.88 -23.29
N LEU A 107 -8.83 -6.25 -22.65
CA LEU A 107 -8.65 -6.09 -21.20
C LEU A 107 -8.65 -4.62 -20.78
N MET A 108 -7.88 -3.78 -21.49
CA MET A 108 -7.81 -2.35 -21.21
C MET A 108 -9.19 -1.69 -21.25
N ALA A 109 -10.00 -1.99 -22.28
CA ALA A 109 -11.36 -1.47 -22.41
C ALA A 109 -12.28 -1.97 -21.27
N THR A 110 -12.21 -3.24 -20.91
CA THR A 110 -12.97 -3.84 -19.80
C THR A 110 -12.66 -3.14 -18.48
N LYS A 111 -11.38 -3.01 -18.12
CA LYS A 111 -10.92 -2.34 -16.90
C LYS A 111 -11.29 -0.84 -16.88
N THR A 112 -11.18 -0.17 -18.03
CA THR A 112 -11.57 1.24 -18.20
C THR A 112 -13.06 1.46 -17.95
N SER A 113 -13.93 0.57 -18.42
CA SER A 113 -15.36 0.63 -18.12
C SER A 113 -15.65 0.51 -16.63
N ILE A 114 -14.98 -0.39 -15.91
CA ILE A 114 -15.16 -0.56 -14.45
C ILE A 114 -14.73 0.71 -13.70
N LEU A 115 -13.58 1.28 -14.06
CA LEU A 115 -13.05 2.48 -13.40
C LEU A 115 -13.92 3.73 -13.65
N ILE A 116 -14.50 3.88 -14.85
CA ILE A 116 -15.46 4.96 -15.12
C ILE A 116 -16.74 4.78 -14.31
N PHE A 117 -17.21 3.55 -14.13
CA PHE A 117 -18.32 3.24 -13.23
C PHE A 117 -17.99 3.63 -11.77
N TYR A 118 -16.78 3.31 -11.29
CA TYR A 118 -16.33 3.74 -9.95
C TYR A 118 -16.19 5.25 -9.80
N LEU A 119 -15.67 5.95 -10.81
CA LEU A 119 -15.59 7.41 -10.79
C LEU A 119 -16.98 8.07 -10.70
N ARG A 120 -17.99 7.45 -11.32
CA ARG A 120 -19.38 7.90 -11.18
C ARG A 120 -19.92 7.66 -9.78
N LEU A 121 -19.67 6.46 -9.22
CA LEU A 121 -20.08 6.13 -7.87
C LEU A 121 -19.43 7.09 -6.85
N ALA A 122 -18.15 7.40 -7.05
CA ALA A 122 -17.35 8.25 -6.18
C ALA A 122 -17.68 9.75 -6.26
N LYS A 123 -18.45 10.20 -7.27
CA LYS A 123 -18.68 11.64 -7.55
C LYS A 123 -19.17 12.42 -6.31
N ASN A 124 -19.92 11.76 -5.42
CA ASN A 124 -20.54 12.38 -4.24
C ASN A 124 -20.21 11.67 -2.90
N THR A 125 -19.34 10.63 -2.90
CA THR A 125 -19.15 9.77 -1.71
C THR A 125 -17.81 10.05 -1.02
N GLU A 126 -16.70 9.88 -1.71
CA GLU A 126 -15.34 9.99 -1.13
C GLU A 126 -14.38 10.57 -2.16
N VAL A 127 -13.67 11.65 -1.81
CA VAL A 127 -12.70 12.30 -2.69
C VAL A 127 -11.48 11.39 -2.94
N VAL A 128 -11.11 10.58 -1.94
CA VAL A 128 -10.01 9.61 -2.03
C VAL A 128 -10.28 8.54 -3.08
N LEU A 129 -11.49 7.94 -3.08
CA LEU A 129 -11.88 6.95 -4.07
C LEU A 129 -11.79 7.52 -5.49
N ARG A 130 -12.17 8.79 -5.66
CA ARG A 130 -12.14 9.48 -6.95
C ARG A 130 -10.72 9.66 -7.47
N TYR A 131 -9.79 10.16 -6.65
CA TYR A 131 -8.40 10.33 -7.08
C TYR A 131 -7.71 8.99 -7.33
N ALA A 132 -7.93 7.99 -6.47
CA ALA A 132 -7.38 6.65 -6.66
C ALA A 132 -7.90 5.99 -7.95
N SER A 133 -9.20 6.14 -8.26
CA SER A 133 -9.77 5.63 -9.51
C SER A 133 -9.22 6.34 -10.75
N TRP A 134 -8.97 7.65 -10.68
CA TRP A 134 -8.29 8.38 -11.77
C TRP A 134 -6.85 7.90 -11.97
N ALA A 135 -6.10 7.68 -10.89
CA ALA A 135 -4.75 7.16 -10.96
C ALA A 135 -4.70 5.77 -11.61
N THR A 136 -5.54 4.83 -11.17
CA THR A 136 -5.63 3.49 -11.76
C THR A 136 -6.08 3.55 -13.22
N LEU A 137 -7.00 4.46 -13.59
CA LEU A 137 -7.45 4.65 -14.97
C LEU A 137 -6.29 5.06 -15.89
N VAL A 138 -5.46 6.00 -15.45
CA VAL A 138 -4.28 6.44 -16.20
C VAL A 138 -3.29 5.30 -16.38
N VAL A 139 -2.98 4.55 -15.31
CA VAL A 139 -2.04 3.41 -15.35
C VAL A 139 -2.53 2.33 -16.32
N VAL A 140 -3.79 1.91 -16.23
CA VAL A 140 -4.38 0.88 -17.10
C VAL A 140 -4.31 1.28 -18.58
N ASN A 141 -4.64 2.54 -18.90
CA ASN A 141 -4.66 3.00 -20.29
C ASN A 141 -3.25 3.19 -20.85
N ILE A 142 -2.31 3.75 -20.08
CA ILE A 142 -0.92 3.90 -20.53
C ILE A 142 -0.29 2.52 -20.74
N ALA A 143 -0.41 1.61 -19.77
CA ALA A 143 0.13 0.26 -19.89
C ALA A 143 -0.51 -0.51 -21.05
N GLY A 144 -1.83 -0.46 -21.18
CA GLY A 144 -2.55 -1.11 -22.27
C GLY A 144 -2.11 -0.60 -23.65
N VAL A 145 -1.95 0.72 -23.80
CA VAL A 145 -1.47 1.31 -25.06
C VAL A 145 -0.04 0.89 -25.37
N VAL A 146 0.88 0.96 -24.40
CA VAL A 146 2.28 0.56 -24.58
C VAL A 146 2.39 -0.92 -24.97
N LEU A 147 1.70 -1.81 -24.25
CA LEU A 147 1.69 -3.25 -24.53
C LEU A 147 1.06 -3.56 -25.90
N THR A 148 0.05 -2.80 -26.31
CA THR A 148 -0.56 -2.96 -27.64
C THR A 148 0.42 -2.56 -28.74
N PHE A 149 1.14 -1.45 -28.58
CA PHE A 149 2.15 -1.03 -29.55
C PHE A 149 3.34 -2.00 -29.61
N MET A 150 3.75 -2.57 -28.48
CA MET A 150 4.76 -3.64 -28.45
C MET A 150 4.31 -4.86 -29.26
N ASN A 151 3.04 -5.27 -29.16
CA ASN A 151 2.48 -6.40 -29.93
C ASN A 151 2.41 -6.08 -31.43
N ILE A 152 2.02 -4.85 -31.79
CA ILE A 152 1.94 -4.44 -33.19
C ILE A 152 3.33 -4.44 -33.83
N PHE A 153 4.32 -3.85 -33.15
CA PHE A 153 5.69 -3.70 -33.62
C PHE A 153 6.64 -4.79 -33.09
N GLN A 154 6.12 -5.99 -32.83
CA GLN A 154 6.90 -7.10 -32.25
C GLN A 154 8.09 -7.55 -33.11
N CYS A 155 8.09 -7.27 -34.41
CA CYS A 155 9.13 -7.65 -35.37
C CYS A 155 9.59 -6.47 -36.22
N ASP A 156 10.90 -6.46 -36.54
CA ASP A 156 11.50 -5.60 -37.56
C ASP A 156 12.08 -6.46 -38.70
N PRO A 157 11.49 -6.44 -39.92
CA PRO A 157 10.25 -5.76 -40.31
C PRO A 157 8.98 -6.47 -39.80
N VAL A 158 7.89 -5.71 -39.60
CA VAL A 158 6.61 -6.20 -39.03
C VAL A 158 6.05 -7.41 -39.78
N SER A 159 6.31 -7.52 -41.09
CA SER A 159 5.84 -8.66 -41.90
C SER A 159 6.41 -10.02 -41.50
N ALA A 160 7.50 -10.05 -40.73
CA ALA A 160 8.06 -11.28 -40.19
C ALA A 160 7.18 -11.91 -39.09
N ALA A 161 6.23 -11.16 -38.52
CA ALA A 161 5.35 -11.64 -37.46
C ALA A 161 4.38 -12.77 -37.90
N TRP A 162 4.00 -12.83 -39.18
CA TRP A 162 2.96 -13.75 -39.68
C TRP A 162 3.39 -14.60 -40.89
N LYS A 163 4.66 -14.50 -41.30
CA LYS A 163 5.23 -15.31 -42.40
C LYS A 163 5.86 -16.58 -41.82
N ALA A 164 5.69 -17.72 -42.50
CA ALA A 164 6.26 -19.00 -42.06
C ALA A 164 7.76 -19.14 -42.35
N ASN A 165 8.27 -18.47 -43.39
CA ASN A 165 9.69 -18.42 -43.74
C ASN A 165 10.18 -16.97 -43.64
N THR A 166 11.31 -16.75 -42.97
CA THR A 166 11.82 -15.41 -42.62
C THR A 166 13.19 -15.13 -43.26
N ASP A 167 13.43 -13.89 -43.69
CA ASP A 167 14.73 -13.44 -44.21
C ASP A 167 15.78 -13.40 -43.08
N ALA A 168 17.05 -13.73 -43.39
CA ALA A 168 18.14 -13.96 -42.43
C ALA A 168 18.51 -12.76 -41.49
N GLY A 169 17.83 -11.61 -41.61
CA GLY A 169 18.09 -10.39 -40.83
C GLY A 169 16.95 -9.92 -39.91
N ALA A 170 15.80 -10.60 -39.84
CA ALA A 170 14.66 -10.12 -39.04
C ALA A 170 14.88 -10.28 -37.53
N LYS A 171 14.53 -9.24 -36.76
CA LYS A 171 14.58 -9.25 -35.28
C LYS A 171 13.16 -9.19 -34.73
N CYS A 172 12.77 -10.21 -33.96
CA CYS A 172 11.46 -10.27 -33.30
C CYS A 172 11.60 -10.45 -31.81
N ILE A 173 10.70 -9.81 -31.06
CA ILE A 173 10.47 -10.05 -29.63
C ILE A 173 9.69 -11.37 -29.50
N PRO A 174 10.12 -12.33 -28.67
CA PRO A 174 9.36 -13.55 -28.43
C PRO A 174 8.01 -13.23 -27.77
N LEU A 175 6.91 -13.84 -28.26
CA LEU A 175 5.55 -13.70 -27.69
C LEU A 175 5.53 -13.87 -26.17
N LEU A 176 6.33 -14.83 -25.71
CA LEU A 176 6.48 -15.21 -24.32
C LEU A 176 7.07 -14.07 -23.47
N THR A 177 8.13 -13.43 -23.96
CA THR A 177 8.78 -12.27 -23.32
C THR A 177 7.76 -11.16 -23.11
N GLU A 178 6.90 -10.93 -24.10
CA GLU A 178 5.83 -9.93 -24.02
C GLU A 178 4.73 -10.28 -23.01
N PHE A 179 4.20 -11.51 -23.03
CA PHE A 179 3.19 -11.94 -22.06
C PHE A 179 3.72 -11.92 -20.61
N ILE A 180 4.98 -12.29 -20.41
CA ILE A 180 5.61 -12.24 -19.09
C ILE A 180 5.82 -10.79 -18.64
N CYS A 181 6.10 -9.85 -19.55
CA CYS A 181 6.17 -8.42 -19.21
C CYS A 181 4.80 -7.82 -18.86
N ALA A 182 3.73 -8.26 -19.53
CA ALA A 182 2.37 -7.77 -19.29
C ALA A 182 1.74 -8.32 -17.98
N ALA A 183 2.11 -9.54 -17.61
CA ALA A 183 1.50 -10.29 -16.51
C ALA A 183 1.45 -9.56 -15.15
N PRO A 184 2.54 -8.99 -14.61
CA PRO A 184 2.52 -8.29 -13.33
C PRO A 184 1.61 -7.06 -13.34
N VAL A 185 1.61 -6.33 -14.46
CA VAL A 185 0.77 -5.13 -14.62
C VAL A 185 -0.71 -5.52 -14.63
N ASN A 186 -1.07 -6.61 -15.29
CA ASN A 186 -2.43 -7.11 -15.31
C ASN A 186 -2.92 -7.57 -13.93
N ILE A 187 -2.13 -8.39 -13.22
CA ILE A 187 -2.46 -8.85 -11.87
C ILE A 187 -2.64 -7.67 -10.91
N VAL A 188 -1.71 -6.71 -10.92
CA VAL A 188 -1.75 -5.57 -9.98
C VAL A 188 -2.92 -4.65 -10.30
N THR A 189 -3.19 -4.37 -11.58
CA THR A 189 -4.33 -3.54 -11.96
C THR A 189 -5.65 -4.19 -11.59
N ASP A 190 -5.77 -5.52 -11.66
CA ASP A 190 -6.97 -6.24 -11.24
C ASP A 190 -7.17 -6.20 -9.73
N LEU A 191 -6.11 -6.45 -8.96
CA LEU A 191 -6.16 -6.31 -7.50
C LEU A 191 -6.47 -4.87 -7.06
N ALA A 192 -5.96 -3.86 -7.77
CA ALA A 192 -6.27 -2.46 -7.49
C ALA A 192 -7.76 -2.17 -7.75
N ILE A 193 -8.31 -2.62 -8.87
CA ILE A 193 -9.74 -2.48 -9.19
C ILE A 193 -10.61 -3.22 -8.16
N LEU A 194 -10.13 -4.36 -7.67
CA LEU A 194 -10.75 -5.09 -6.57
C LEU A 194 -10.72 -4.28 -5.28
N ALA A 195 -9.58 -3.71 -4.89
CA ALA A 195 -9.43 -3.03 -3.61
C ALA A 195 -10.17 -1.69 -3.53
N LEU A 196 -10.26 -0.94 -4.63
CA LEU A 196 -10.84 0.41 -4.69
C LEU A 196 -12.24 0.54 -4.06
N PRO A 197 -13.23 -0.31 -4.35
CA PRO A 197 -14.56 -0.16 -3.77
C PRO A 197 -14.66 -0.57 -2.29
N ILE A 198 -13.75 -1.39 -1.75
CA ILE A 198 -13.86 -1.94 -0.38
C ILE A 198 -14.01 -0.84 0.69
N PRO A 199 -13.19 0.24 0.69
CA PRO A 199 -13.34 1.35 1.64
C PRO A 199 -14.75 1.94 1.73
N VAL A 200 -15.32 2.32 0.58
CA VAL A 200 -16.64 2.94 0.50
C VAL A 200 -17.73 1.99 1.00
N LEU A 201 -17.57 0.71 0.71
CA LEU A 201 -18.56 -0.31 1.05
C LEU A 201 -18.51 -0.73 2.52
N THR A 202 -17.33 -0.62 3.16
CA THR A 202 -17.20 -0.86 4.60
C THR A 202 -17.75 0.28 5.47
N GLY A 203 -17.82 1.50 4.93
CA GLY A 203 -18.38 2.67 5.64
C GLY A 203 -19.91 2.75 5.65
N MET A 204 -20.60 2.04 4.74
CA MET A 204 -22.05 2.10 4.60
C MET A 204 -22.75 0.90 5.25
N ARG A 205 -23.78 1.14 6.07
CA ARG A 205 -24.68 0.11 6.61
C ARG A 205 -25.61 -0.40 5.51
N LEU A 206 -25.11 -1.27 4.64
CA LEU A 206 -25.91 -1.84 3.55
C LEU A 206 -26.79 -2.99 4.06
N PRO A 207 -28.07 -3.08 3.63
CA PRO A 207 -28.92 -4.23 3.93
C PRO A 207 -28.27 -5.50 3.36
N ILE A 208 -28.41 -6.63 4.06
CA ILE A 208 -27.73 -7.92 3.77
C ILE A 208 -27.82 -8.33 2.29
N ARG A 209 -28.93 -8.02 1.61
CA ARG A 209 -29.15 -8.34 0.19
C ARG A 209 -28.27 -7.51 -0.76
N GLN A 210 -28.00 -6.25 -0.44
CA GLN A 210 -27.08 -5.39 -1.19
C GLN A 210 -25.62 -5.78 -0.92
N LYS A 211 -25.33 -6.26 0.30
CA LYS A 211 -24.03 -6.82 0.67
C LYS A 211 -23.75 -8.14 -0.07
N ALA A 212 -24.76 -8.96 -0.37
CA ALA A 212 -24.59 -10.22 -1.10
C ALA A 212 -24.15 -10.01 -2.57
N ILE A 213 -24.81 -9.12 -3.32
CA ILE A 213 -24.42 -8.79 -4.71
C ILE A 213 -22.96 -8.33 -4.76
N LEU A 214 -22.59 -7.53 -3.78
CA LEU A 214 -21.27 -6.98 -3.65
C LEU A 214 -20.21 -8.06 -3.37
N VAL A 215 -20.48 -8.96 -2.42
CA VAL A 215 -19.59 -10.11 -2.14
C VAL A 215 -19.44 -10.98 -3.39
N ILE A 216 -20.51 -11.24 -4.14
CA ILE A 216 -20.46 -12.02 -5.39
C ILE A 216 -19.55 -11.36 -6.44
N THR A 217 -19.70 -10.05 -6.68
CA THR A 217 -18.81 -9.33 -7.61
C THR A 217 -17.35 -9.38 -7.19
N PHE A 218 -17.10 -9.50 -5.89
CA PHE A 218 -15.78 -9.42 -5.26
C PHE A 218 -15.11 -10.80 -5.36
N SER A 219 -15.87 -11.86 -5.07
CA SER A 219 -15.45 -13.24 -5.29
C SER A 219 -15.12 -13.51 -6.77
N LEU A 220 -15.91 -12.97 -7.70
CA LEU A 220 -15.61 -13.08 -9.13
C LEU A 220 -14.35 -12.31 -9.53
N GLY A 221 -14.11 -11.12 -8.97
CA GLY A 221 -12.84 -10.40 -9.16
C GLY A 221 -11.63 -11.20 -8.64
N ILE A 222 -11.75 -11.86 -7.49
CA ILE A 222 -10.67 -12.70 -6.94
C ILE A 222 -10.43 -13.90 -7.86
N PHE A 223 -11.49 -14.51 -8.37
CA PHE A 223 -11.39 -15.60 -9.33
C PHE A 223 -10.62 -15.20 -10.60
N VAL A 224 -10.88 -14.01 -11.16
CA VAL A 224 -10.14 -13.49 -12.33
C VAL A 224 -8.64 -13.35 -12.01
N THR A 225 -8.28 -12.82 -10.84
CA THR A 225 -6.86 -12.73 -10.45
C THR A 225 -6.18 -14.10 -10.29
N ILE A 226 -6.92 -15.13 -9.85
CA ILE A 226 -6.39 -16.50 -9.77
C ILE A 226 -6.16 -17.06 -11.17
N VAL A 227 -7.08 -16.82 -12.11
CA VAL A 227 -6.94 -17.23 -13.51
C VAL A 227 -5.68 -16.63 -14.14
N ASP A 228 -5.37 -15.36 -13.85
CA ASP A 228 -4.13 -14.73 -14.32
C ASP A 228 -2.86 -15.43 -13.84
N VAL A 229 -2.81 -15.77 -12.55
CA VAL A 229 -1.67 -16.49 -11.95
C VAL A 229 -1.53 -17.88 -12.58
N VAL A 230 -2.64 -18.59 -12.75
CA VAL A 230 -2.68 -19.92 -13.37
C VAL A 230 -2.19 -19.88 -14.82
N ARG A 231 -2.59 -18.86 -15.60
CA ARG A 231 -2.10 -18.68 -16.97
C ARG A 231 -0.58 -18.52 -16.99
N ILE A 232 -0.02 -17.66 -16.13
CA ILE A 232 1.43 -17.42 -16.08
C ILE A 232 2.17 -18.72 -15.75
N TYR A 233 1.66 -19.50 -14.81
CA TYR A 233 2.24 -20.80 -14.47
C TYR A 233 2.31 -21.75 -15.69
N TYR A 234 1.21 -21.91 -16.42
CA TYR A 234 1.21 -22.76 -17.63
C TYR A 234 2.11 -22.20 -18.73
N LEU A 235 2.12 -20.87 -18.90
CA LEU A 235 2.96 -20.19 -19.86
C LEU A 235 4.45 -20.36 -19.53
N GLN A 236 4.81 -20.36 -18.24
CA GLN A 236 6.18 -20.59 -17.78
C GLN A 236 6.60 -22.06 -17.84
N LYS A 237 5.67 -22.99 -17.59
CA LYS A 237 5.92 -24.42 -17.80
C LYS A 237 6.28 -24.73 -19.25
N ALA A 238 5.66 -24.02 -20.21
CA ALA A 238 6.04 -24.11 -21.62
C ALA A 238 7.48 -23.66 -21.91
N ILE A 239 8.12 -22.91 -21.00
CA ILE A 239 9.53 -22.46 -21.08
C ILE A 239 10.46 -23.51 -20.49
N SER A 240 10.13 -24.09 -19.33
CA SER A 240 11.01 -25.01 -18.60
C SER A 240 11.27 -26.31 -19.36
N ASP A 241 10.33 -26.70 -20.22
CA ASP A 241 10.42 -27.93 -21.00
C ASP A 241 11.28 -27.76 -22.28
N VAL A 242 11.78 -26.54 -22.59
CA VAL A 242 12.57 -26.23 -23.80
C VAL A 242 13.86 -25.47 -23.46
N PRO A 243 15.07 -25.97 -23.81
CA PRO A 243 16.33 -25.29 -23.51
C PRO A 243 16.44 -23.93 -24.21
N THR A 244 16.40 -22.84 -23.45
CA THR A 244 16.54 -21.47 -23.95
C THR A 244 18.00 -21.03 -23.87
N GLY A 245 18.81 -21.48 -24.82
CA GLY A 245 20.05 -20.79 -25.15
C GLY A 245 19.73 -19.48 -25.88
N SER A 246 20.52 -18.43 -25.62
CA SER A 246 20.53 -17.17 -26.37
C SER A 246 21.10 -17.38 -27.78
N SER A 247 20.44 -18.19 -28.61
CA SER A 247 20.83 -18.33 -30.01
C SER A 247 20.21 -17.22 -30.84
N THR A 248 21.06 -16.43 -31.48
CA THR A 248 20.72 -15.43 -32.51
C THR A 248 20.26 -16.08 -33.83
N SER A 249 19.90 -17.36 -33.78
CA SER A 249 19.50 -18.17 -34.92
C SER A 249 18.03 -17.89 -35.29
N PRO A 250 17.71 -17.59 -36.55
CA PRO A 250 16.34 -17.34 -37.01
C PRO A 250 15.40 -18.56 -36.86
N ASP A 251 15.93 -19.76 -36.68
CA ASP A 251 15.16 -21.01 -36.58
C ASP A 251 14.63 -21.34 -35.16
N SER A 252 15.09 -20.65 -34.12
CA SER A 252 14.62 -20.86 -32.72
C SER A 252 13.45 -19.96 -32.33
N ARG A 253 12.83 -19.28 -33.31
CA ARG A 253 11.76 -18.30 -33.12
C ARG A 253 10.45 -18.84 -33.68
N PHE A 254 9.40 -18.88 -32.86
CA PHE A 254 8.02 -19.18 -33.26
C PHE A 254 7.91 -20.41 -34.20
N GLY A 255 8.03 -21.62 -33.64
CA GLY A 255 7.75 -22.87 -34.37
C GLY A 255 8.94 -23.75 -34.72
N GLY A 256 10.14 -23.46 -34.21
CA GLY A 256 11.24 -24.43 -34.20
C GLY A 256 11.27 -25.31 -32.94
N ASN A 257 10.51 -24.98 -31.92
CA ASN A 257 10.42 -25.75 -30.68
C ASN A 257 9.31 -26.79 -30.83
N ALA A 258 9.58 -28.03 -30.43
CA ALA A 258 8.53 -29.05 -30.36
C ALA A 258 7.35 -28.52 -29.53
N ASP A 259 6.15 -28.51 -30.12
CA ASP A 259 4.84 -28.34 -29.44
C ASP A 259 4.46 -26.93 -28.95
N PHE A 260 4.83 -25.89 -29.69
CA PHE A 260 4.38 -24.52 -29.39
C PHE A 260 2.86 -24.38 -29.47
N ALA A 261 2.20 -24.87 -30.53
CA ALA A 261 0.75 -24.74 -30.70
C ALA A 261 -0.04 -25.49 -29.60
N TRP A 262 0.48 -26.63 -29.16
CA TRP A 262 -0.06 -27.42 -28.05
C TRP A 262 0.01 -26.67 -26.71
N ASN A 263 1.15 -26.05 -26.41
CA ASN A 263 1.35 -25.31 -25.16
C ASN A 263 0.66 -23.94 -25.16
N ALA A 264 0.66 -23.23 -26.29
CA ALA A 264 0.01 -21.94 -26.44
C ALA A 264 -1.53 -22.04 -26.33
N SER A 265 -2.12 -23.13 -26.81
CA SER A 265 -3.57 -23.35 -26.82
C SER A 265 -4.24 -23.16 -25.45
N MET A 266 -3.62 -23.66 -24.37
CA MET A 266 -4.13 -23.51 -23.00
C MET A 266 -4.03 -22.06 -22.52
N SER A 267 -2.94 -21.36 -22.85
CA SER A 267 -2.77 -19.95 -22.48
C SER A 267 -3.79 -19.05 -23.17
N PHE A 268 -4.08 -19.30 -24.45
CA PHE A 268 -5.09 -18.56 -25.21
C PHE A 268 -6.50 -18.81 -24.69
N MET A 269 -6.83 -20.06 -24.35
CA MET A 269 -8.09 -20.41 -23.70
C MET A 269 -8.29 -19.62 -22.39
N TRP A 270 -7.30 -19.66 -21.49
CA TRP A 270 -7.39 -18.93 -20.21
C TRP A 270 -7.46 -17.41 -20.39
N SER A 271 -6.82 -16.87 -21.44
CA SER A 271 -6.90 -15.43 -21.77
C SER A 271 -8.30 -15.04 -22.25
N ALA A 272 -8.98 -15.89 -23.03
CA ALA A 272 -10.38 -15.67 -23.38
C ALA A 272 -11.30 -15.73 -22.15
N VAL A 273 -11.07 -16.71 -21.26
CA VAL A 273 -11.80 -16.87 -20.00
C VAL A 273 -11.64 -15.62 -19.11
N GLU A 274 -10.43 -15.09 -18.97
CA GLU A 274 -10.13 -13.87 -18.20
C GLU A 274 -10.97 -12.67 -18.69
N VAL A 275 -10.89 -12.36 -19.99
CA VAL A 275 -11.60 -11.21 -20.58
C VAL A 275 -13.11 -11.39 -20.48
N ASN A 276 -13.62 -12.58 -20.84
CA ASN A 276 -15.06 -12.87 -20.83
C ASN A 276 -15.66 -12.81 -19.42
N ILE A 277 -15.01 -13.41 -18.43
CA ILE A 277 -15.48 -13.38 -17.03
C ILE A 277 -15.30 -11.99 -16.42
N GLY A 278 -14.21 -11.29 -16.75
CA GLY A 278 -14.00 -9.90 -16.35
C GLY A 278 -15.13 -8.98 -16.82
N MET A 279 -15.55 -9.09 -18.09
CA MET A 279 -16.71 -8.35 -18.62
C MET A 279 -18.02 -8.72 -17.93
N ALA A 280 -18.27 -10.02 -17.70
CA ALA A 280 -19.46 -10.46 -16.99
C ALA A 280 -19.51 -9.86 -15.57
N CYS A 281 -18.38 -9.90 -14.84
CA CYS A 281 -18.23 -9.30 -13.52
C CYS A 281 -18.51 -7.79 -13.52
N ALA A 282 -17.99 -7.06 -14.52
CA ALA A 282 -18.23 -5.63 -14.70
C ALA A 282 -19.71 -5.28 -14.93
N CYS A 283 -20.50 -6.20 -15.48
CA CYS A 283 -21.92 -5.99 -15.76
C CYS A 283 -22.82 -6.17 -14.52
N ILE A 284 -22.46 -7.04 -13.57
CA ILE A 284 -23.29 -7.40 -12.42
C ILE A 284 -23.76 -6.20 -11.58
N PRO A 285 -22.91 -5.23 -11.18
CA PRO A 285 -23.36 -4.10 -10.36
C PRO A 285 -24.48 -3.26 -11.01
N THR A 286 -24.53 -3.26 -12.35
CA THR A 286 -25.48 -2.45 -13.12
C THR A 286 -26.81 -3.15 -13.41
N LEU A 287 -26.90 -4.45 -13.14
CA LEU A 287 -28.12 -5.25 -13.33
C LEU A 287 -29.12 -5.15 -12.17
N LYS A 288 -28.75 -4.48 -11.06
CA LYS A 288 -29.63 -4.30 -9.88
C LYS A 288 -31.07 -3.87 -10.23
N PRO A 289 -31.32 -2.87 -11.10
CA PRO A 289 -32.68 -2.45 -11.44
C PRO A 289 -33.48 -3.52 -12.20
N LEU A 290 -32.80 -4.36 -12.99
CA LEU A 290 -33.41 -5.44 -13.77
C LEU A 290 -33.82 -6.60 -12.87
N ILE A 291 -32.98 -6.98 -11.90
CA ILE A 291 -33.29 -8.02 -10.90
C ILE A 291 -34.56 -7.65 -10.11
N LEU A 292 -34.69 -6.38 -9.72
CA LEU A 292 -35.86 -5.89 -8.99
C LEU A 292 -37.15 -5.93 -9.81
N LYS A 293 -37.08 -5.87 -11.15
CA LYS A 293 -38.24 -5.89 -12.04
C LYS A 293 -38.63 -7.30 -12.49
N LEU A 294 -37.65 -8.20 -12.65
CA LEU A 294 -37.87 -9.57 -13.15
C LEU A 294 -38.25 -10.56 -12.04
N LEU A 295 -37.79 -10.33 -10.80
CA LEU A 295 -38.05 -11.22 -9.66
C LEU A 295 -38.64 -10.44 -8.45
N PRO A 296 -39.84 -9.84 -8.58
CA PRO A 296 -40.52 -9.20 -7.45
C PRO A 296 -40.84 -10.18 -6.30
N ALA A 297 -40.94 -11.48 -6.60
CA ALA A 297 -41.17 -12.55 -5.63
C ALA A 297 -40.00 -12.75 -4.64
N MET A 298 -38.78 -12.31 -4.97
CA MET A 298 -37.64 -12.31 -4.03
C MET A 298 -37.71 -11.15 -3.00
N LEU A 299 -38.80 -10.38 -3.02
CA LEU A 299 -39.12 -9.32 -2.06
C LEU A 299 -40.22 -9.71 -1.05
N TYR A 300 -40.89 -10.85 -1.21
CA TYR A 300 -41.90 -11.29 -0.23
C TYR A 300 -41.18 -11.89 0.98
N ASP A 301 -41.12 -11.12 2.07
CA ASP A 301 -40.63 -11.58 3.37
C ASP A 301 -41.78 -12.37 4.04
N PRO A 302 -41.73 -13.71 4.14
CA PRO A 302 -42.82 -14.48 4.73
C PRO A 302 -42.95 -14.27 6.25
N ASN A 303 -41.96 -13.60 6.86
CA ASN A 303 -41.78 -13.57 8.31
C ASN A 303 -42.42 -12.36 9.01
N ARG A 304 -43.19 -11.51 8.32
CA ARG A 304 -43.89 -10.39 8.97
C ARG A 304 -45.31 -10.71 9.45
N THR A 305 -45.82 -11.92 9.23
CA THR A 305 -47.20 -12.31 9.62
C THR A 305 -47.29 -13.45 10.66
N ARG A 306 -46.17 -13.90 11.25
CA ARG A 306 -46.15 -15.01 12.23
C ARG A 306 -45.90 -14.60 13.69
N THR A 307 -46.06 -13.33 14.07
CA THR A 307 -45.90 -12.88 15.47
C THR A 307 -47.14 -12.25 16.10
N SER A 308 -48.32 -12.32 15.46
CA SER A 308 -49.57 -11.77 16.01
C SER A 308 -50.66 -12.80 16.34
N HIS A 309 -50.33 -14.09 16.40
CA HIS A 309 -51.28 -15.14 16.79
C HIS A 309 -50.58 -16.27 17.55
N GLU A 310 -50.13 -16.02 18.79
CA GLU A 310 -49.95 -17.07 19.82
C GLU A 310 -49.52 -16.48 21.17
N THR A 311 -50.43 -15.78 21.86
CA THR A 311 -50.55 -15.88 23.34
C THR A 311 -51.85 -15.20 23.81
N SER A 312 -52.94 -15.96 23.83
CA SER A 312 -54.09 -15.69 24.70
C SER A 312 -54.74 -17.02 25.05
N LYS A 313 -54.48 -17.44 26.29
CA LYS A 313 -55.10 -18.48 27.13
C LYS A 313 -54.07 -18.81 28.22
N THR A 314 -54.31 -18.89 29.52
CA THR A 314 -55.40 -18.60 30.48
C THR A 314 -54.81 -19.04 31.83
N ALA A 315 -54.93 -18.25 32.90
CA ALA A 315 -54.91 -18.66 34.33
C ALA A 315 -54.96 -17.37 35.20
N SER A 316 -56.15 -16.88 35.57
CA SER A 316 -56.93 -17.20 36.77
C SER A 316 -56.56 -16.36 38.01
N ASP A 317 -57.36 -15.31 38.24
CA ASP A 317 -58.01 -14.79 39.49
C ASP A 317 -57.59 -15.32 40.88
N PRO A 318 -57.93 -14.66 42.04
CA PRO A 318 -59.04 -13.69 42.23
C PRO A 318 -58.75 -12.46 43.14
N ASP A 319 -59.58 -11.41 43.02
CA ASP A 319 -60.35 -10.89 44.18
C ASP A 319 -61.53 -9.99 43.74
N THR A 320 -62.70 -10.56 43.99
CA THR A 320 -64.13 -10.16 43.89
C THR A 320 -64.55 -8.94 44.75
N PRO A 321 -65.84 -8.50 44.81
CA PRO A 321 -66.76 -7.85 43.84
C PRO A 321 -67.52 -6.68 44.58
N PRO A 322 -68.84 -6.35 44.43
CA PRO A 322 -69.85 -6.55 43.37
C PRO A 322 -70.66 -5.26 42.99
N THR A 323 -71.38 -5.27 41.85
CA THR A 323 -72.87 -5.26 41.78
C THR A 323 -73.48 -4.66 40.49
N ARG A 324 -74.44 -5.43 39.95
CA ARG A 324 -75.74 -5.09 39.31
C ARG A 324 -75.85 -4.67 37.82
N ASN A 325 -75.99 -5.71 36.98
CA ASN A 325 -77.11 -6.09 36.08
C ASN A 325 -78.07 -5.05 35.42
N PHE A 326 -78.00 -5.02 34.07
CA PHE A 326 -79.06 -5.16 33.01
C PHE A 326 -80.28 -4.21 32.94
N PRO A 327 -81.04 -4.14 31.80
CA PRO A 327 -80.68 -4.16 30.36
C PRO A 327 -81.46 -3.15 29.46
N SER A 328 -81.01 -2.99 28.20
CA SER A 328 -81.80 -2.83 26.94
C SER A 328 -82.71 -1.62 26.65
N ALA A 329 -82.65 -1.21 25.36
CA ALA A 329 -83.76 -0.84 24.46
C ALA A 329 -83.97 0.65 24.03
N VAL A 330 -83.91 0.84 22.70
CA VAL A 330 -84.93 1.51 21.85
C VAL A 330 -84.89 3.06 21.66
N ARG A 331 -84.35 3.48 20.51
CA ARG A 331 -85.09 3.92 19.28
C ARG A 331 -85.47 5.42 19.05
N ASP A 332 -85.05 5.85 17.85
CA ASP A 332 -85.62 6.72 16.80
C ASP A 332 -86.00 8.20 16.98
N SER A 333 -85.81 8.86 15.80
CA SER A 333 -86.59 9.92 15.14
C SER A 333 -85.94 11.32 15.16
N MET A 334 -85.92 12.15 14.10
CA MET A 334 -86.61 12.13 12.81
C MET A 334 -85.91 13.05 11.78
N THR A 335 -86.30 12.83 10.53
CA THR A 335 -85.99 13.35 9.20
C THR A 335 -86.46 14.78 8.85
N THR A 336 -86.02 15.31 7.69
CA THR A 336 -86.82 15.68 6.46
C THR A 336 -86.16 16.82 5.62
N PRO A 337 -86.60 17.19 4.38
CA PRO A 337 -86.40 16.48 3.10
C PRO A 337 -86.06 17.41 1.87
N GLU A 338 -85.93 16.82 0.66
CA GLU A 338 -85.64 17.44 -0.66
C GLU A 338 -86.83 18.16 -1.37
N PRO A 339 -86.61 18.72 -2.61
CA PRO A 339 -87.17 18.04 -3.82
C PRO A 339 -86.39 18.14 -5.19
N GLY A 340 -86.37 17.01 -5.96
CA GLY A 340 -86.62 16.79 -7.44
C GLY A 340 -85.67 17.33 -8.55
N GLY A 341 -85.37 16.68 -9.71
CA GLY A 341 -85.70 15.38 -10.35
C GLY A 341 -85.21 15.25 -11.84
N ASN A 342 -85.10 14.00 -12.35
CA ASN A 342 -84.94 13.45 -13.73
C ASN A 342 -83.61 13.60 -14.54
N GLY A 343 -83.03 12.62 -15.27
CA GLY A 343 -83.30 11.19 -15.52
C GLY A 343 -82.44 10.57 -16.66
N LYS A 344 -82.31 9.22 -16.66
CA LYS A 344 -81.88 8.24 -17.73
C LYS A 344 -80.41 7.77 -17.86
N SER A 345 -80.30 6.56 -18.43
CA SER A 345 -79.42 5.41 -18.17
C SER A 345 -78.53 4.97 -19.36
N ASN A 346 -77.33 4.40 -19.12
CA ASN A 346 -76.84 3.05 -19.51
C ASN A 346 -75.31 2.90 -19.75
N SER A 347 -74.76 1.87 -19.07
CA SER A 347 -73.65 0.92 -19.41
C SER A 347 -72.24 1.37 -19.83
N ALA A 348 -71.20 1.01 -19.03
CA ALA A 348 -70.27 -0.11 -19.27
C ALA A 348 -68.87 0.08 -18.60
N ASP A 349 -68.34 -1.04 -18.08
CA ASP A 349 -67.00 -1.40 -17.57
C ASP A 349 -65.73 -0.63 -18.05
N ASN A 350 -64.77 -0.35 -17.15
CA ASN A 350 -63.54 -1.14 -16.92
C ASN A 350 -62.42 -0.38 -16.14
N ASN A 351 -61.66 -1.18 -15.35
CA ASN A 351 -60.50 -0.83 -14.52
C ASN A 351 -59.24 -0.43 -15.31
N GLU A 352 -58.42 0.48 -14.75
CA GLU A 352 -57.02 0.24 -14.34
C GLU A 352 -56.39 1.48 -13.64
N PRO A 353 -55.68 1.32 -12.49
CA PRO A 353 -54.95 2.42 -11.85
C PRO A 353 -53.44 2.40 -12.14
N VAL A 354 -52.89 3.60 -12.32
CA VAL A 354 -51.52 3.95 -12.69
C VAL A 354 -50.49 3.54 -11.61
N SER A 355 -49.37 2.97 -12.04
CA SER A 355 -48.31 2.36 -11.22
C SER A 355 -47.24 3.35 -10.73
N ALA A 356 -46.75 3.10 -9.50
CA ALA A 356 -45.75 3.84 -8.72
C ALA A 356 -44.31 3.80 -9.28
N MET A 357 -44.13 4.02 -10.58
CA MET A 357 -42.82 4.03 -11.25
C MET A 357 -42.27 5.45 -11.50
N GLU A 358 -43.09 6.49 -11.37
CA GLU A 358 -42.71 7.85 -11.81
C GLU A 358 -42.01 8.70 -10.73
N PHE A 359 -41.97 8.24 -9.48
CA PHE A 359 -41.52 9.09 -8.35
C PHE A 359 -40.03 8.93 -7.95
N LEU A 360 -39.24 8.05 -8.59
CA LEU A 360 -37.88 7.73 -8.09
C LEU A 360 -36.71 7.99 -9.06
N THR A 361 -36.85 8.83 -10.09
CA THR A 361 -35.72 9.07 -11.03
C THR A 361 -35.48 10.52 -11.46
N THR A 362 -35.19 11.44 -10.55
CA THR A 362 -34.45 12.68 -10.87
C THR A 362 -33.52 13.12 -9.73
N PRO A 363 -32.30 13.59 -10.02
CA PRO A 363 -31.52 14.39 -9.09
C PRO A 363 -31.34 15.80 -9.68
N ASP A 364 -32.11 16.77 -9.21
CA ASP A 364 -31.74 18.19 -9.23
C ASP A 364 -32.67 18.94 -8.29
N MET A 365 -32.10 19.76 -7.41
CA MET A 365 -32.74 20.94 -6.83
C MET A 365 -31.64 21.84 -6.25
N GLN A 366 -31.25 22.84 -7.03
CA GLN A 366 -30.69 24.09 -6.54
C GLN A 366 -31.71 25.20 -6.84
N ASN A 367 -31.83 26.09 -5.85
CA ASN A 367 -32.57 27.35 -5.82
C ASN A 367 -34.09 27.26 -5.74
N LEU A 368 -34.62 27.65 -4.59
CA LEU A 368 -35.59 28.74 -4.46
C LEU A 368 -35.68 29.12 -2.97
N ASN A 369 -35.22 30.33 -2.68
CA ASN A 369 -35.51 31.04 -1.44
C ASN A 369 -36.74 31.94 -1.71
N ASP A 370 -37.48 32.22 -0.64
CA ASP A 370 -38.51 33.26 -0.49
C ASP A 370 -39.95 32.94 -0.95
N SER A 371 -40.80 32.56 0.01
CA SER A 371 -42.07 33.26 0.27
C SER A 371 -42.71 32.79 1.58
N ALA A 372 -43.10 33.76 2.41
CA ALA A 372 -43.68 33.61 3.74
C ALA A 372 -45.17 33.16 3.74
N HIS A 373 -45.57 32.29 4.67
CA HIS A 373 -46.58 32.55 5.74
C HIS A 373 -46.88 31.26 6.56
N PRO A 374 -47.37 31.38 7.81
CA PRO A 374 -47.41 30.34 8.83
C PRO A 374 -48.78 29.66 8.95
N ASP A 375 -48.78 28.52 9.65
CA ASP A 375 -49.89 27.85 10.37
C ASP A 375 -50.01 26.36 10.00
N MET A 376 -49.48 25.49 10.86
CA MET A 376 -50.21 24.33 11.42
C MET A 376 -49.32 23.49 12.34
N THR A 377 -49.92 23.08 13.46
CA THR A 377 -49.39 22.36 14.61
C THR A 377 -48.88 20.93 14.31
N PRO A 378 -47.79 20.45 14.94
CA PRO A 378 -47.38 19.05 14.85
C PRO A 378 -48.09 18.16 15.89
N PRO A 379 -48.48 16.91 15.55
CA PRO A 379 -49.03 15.97 16.51
C PRO A 379 -47.93 15.39 17.42
N ALA A 380 -48.33 15.13 18.67
CA ALA A 380 -47.51 14.65 19.77
C ALA A 380 -46.82 13.31 19.46
N ARG A 381 -45.50 13.24 19.73
CA ARG A 381 -44.70 12.02 19.65
C ARG A 381 -44.47 11.48 21.06
N ALA A 382 -44.83 10.21 21.25
CA ALA A 382 -44.76 9.48 22.51
C ALA A 382 -43.37 9.51 23.16
N GLU A 383 -43.35 9.73 24.47
CA GLU A 383 -42.15 9.64 25.32
C GLU A 383 -41.66 8.19 25.39
N THR A 384 -40.42 7.96 24.99
CA THR A 384 -39.71 6.71 25.28
C THR A 384 -38.72 6.99 26.40
N ASN A 385 -38.97 6.45 27.59
CA ASN A 385 -38.07 6.53 28.73
C ASN A 385 -36.80 5.71 28.44
N LEU A 386 -35.73 6.40 28.03
CA LEU A 386 -34.37 5.86 27.99
C LEU A 386 -33.64 6.26 29.27
N THR A 387 -33.22 5.27 30.04
CA THR A 387 -32.28 5.41 31.16
C THR A 387 -30.97 6.04 30.66
N MET A 388 -30.70 7.28 31.09
CA MET A 388 -29.42 7.95 30.87
C MET A 388 -28.35 7.29 31.77
N SER A 389 -27.43 6.55 31.18
CA SER A 389 -26.08 6.44 31.73
C SER A 389 -25.21 7.52 31.07
N THR A 390 -24.80 8.50 31.86
CA THR A 390 -23.86 9.54 31.44
C THR A 390 -22.45 8.97 31.37
N ASN A 391 -22.06 8.38 30.24
CA ASN A 391 -20.67 8.23 29.88
C ASN A 391 -20.42 8.97 28.56
N SER A 392 -19.41 9.82 28.57
CA SER A 392 -18.96 10.69 27.49
C SER A 392 -18.92 9.98 26.14
N VAL A 393 -19.74 10.44 25.20
CA VAL A 393 -19.67 10.04 23.79
C VAL A 393 -18.42 10.71 23.19
N GLU A 394 -17.27 10.04 23.27
CA GLU A 394 -16.17 10.29 22.36
C GLU A 394 -16.48 9.61 21.03
N ASN A 395 -16.43 10.40 19.95
CA ASN A 395 -16.73 10.01 18.58
C ASN A 395 -15.92 8.78 18.13
N GLY A 396 -16.54 7.60 18.17
CA GLY A 396 -15.98 6.35 17.64
C GLY A 396 -16.31 6.16 16.14
N ILE A 397 -15.39 5.54 15.41
CA ILE A 397 -15.62 5.08 14.03
C ILE A 397 -16.21 3.66 14.13
N TYR A 398 -17.45 3.49 13.70
CA TYR A 398 -18.16 2.20 13.75
C TYR A 398 -17.82 1.36 12.51
N PHE A 399 -16.99 0.32 12.66
CA PHE A 399 -16.94 -0.78 11.70
C PHE A 399 -17.92 -1.85 12.17
N GLY A 400 -18.69 -2.45 11.26
CA GLY A 400 -19.89 -3.28 11.50
C GLY A 400 -19.86 -4.39 12.56
N PHE A 401 -18.74 -4.64 13.23
CA PHE A 401 -18.59 -5.57 14.37
C PHE A 401 -17.66 -5.07 15.50
N VAL A 402 -16.98 -3.91 15.37
CA VAL A 402 -16.05 -3.37 16.39
C VAL A 402 -16.21 -1.86 16.49
N ASN A 403 -16.55 -1.36 17.68
CA ASN A 403 -16.59 0.08 17.96
C ASN A 403 -15.18 0.57 18.28
N MET A 404 -14.55 1.33 17.39
CA MET A 404 -13.19 1.83 17.57
C MET A 404 -13.25 3.29 18.04
N THR A 405 -12.78 3.57 19.25
CA THR A 405 -12.57 4.93 19.74
C THR A 405 -11.49 5.63 18.91
N LYS A 406 -11.64 6.94 18.65
CA LYS A 406 -10.62 7.71 17.94
C LYS A 406 -9.30 7.66 18.73
N PRO A 407 -8.16 7.30 18.10
CA PRO A 407 -6.90 7.19 18.81
C PRO A 407 -6.47 8.55 19.38
N LYS A 408 -5.87 8.54 20.57
CA LYS A 408 -5.25 9.73 21.18
C LYS A 408 -4.06 10.21 20.35
N SER A 409 -3.65 11.47 20.52
CA SER A 409 -2.43 12.00 19.89
C SER A 409 -1.21 11.16 20.28
N MET A 410 -0.27 10.97 19.35
CA MET A 410 0.91 10.11 19.53
C MET A 410 1.73 10.46 20.79
N LEU A 411 1.90 11.77 21.06
CA LEU A 411 2.68 12.26 22.22
C LEU A 411 1.97 12.02 23.56
N ARG A 412 0.65 11.78 23.52
CA ARG A 412 -0.20 11.54 24.71
C ARG A 412 -0.49 10.06 24.94
N ALA A 413 0.01 9.17 24.08
CA ALA A 413 -0.16 7.74 24.26
C ALA A 413 0.60 7.26 25.50
N ASN A 414 -0.10 6.56 26.39
CA ASN A 414 0.54 5.90 27.54
C ASN A 414 1.47 4.77 27.08
N ALA A 415 2.36 4.29 27.95
CA ALA A 415 3.29 3.22 27.60
C ALA A 415 2.58 1.95 27.10
N SER A 416 1.46 1.56 27.71
CA SER A 416 0.65 0.40 27.29
C SER A 416 -0.07 0.62 25.95
N GLU A 417 -0.60 1.83 25.72
CA GLU A 417 -1.27 2.19 24.46
C GLU A 417 -0.24 2.30 23.31
N SER A 418 0.90 2.96 23.57
CA SER A 418 2.04 3.07 22.67
C SER A 418 2.55 1.69 22.27
N PHE A 419 2.66 0.75 23.22
CA PHE A 419 3.10 -0.62 22.94
C PHE A 419 2.20 -1.30 21.89
N LYS A 420 0.87 -1.12 21.94
CA LYS A 420 -0.06 -1.67 20.94
C LYS A 420 0.26 -1.15 19.53
N TYR A 421 0.39 0.17 19.37
CA TYR A 421 0.66 0.78 18.06
C TYR A 421 2.08 0.45 17.56
N CYS A 422 3.07 0.52 18.44
CA CYS A 422 4.47 0.23 18.12
C CYS A 422 4.71 -1.25 17.79
N THR A 423 4.00 -2.18 18.44
CA THR A 423 4.12 -3.62 18.12
C THR A 423 3.64 -3.89 16.70
N ILE A 424 2.53 -3.28 16.30
CA ILE A 424 2.02 -3.43 14.93
C ILE A 424 3.01 -2.88 13.91
N VAL A 425 3.53 -1.67 14.15
CA VAL A 425 4.57 -1.08 13.28
C VAL A 425 5.86 -1.93 13.30
N ALA A 426 6.23 -2.54 14.42
CA ALA A 426 7.40 -3.42 14.52
C ALA A 426 7.23 -4.74 13.74
N ILE A 427 6.04 -5.34 13.72
CA ILE A 427 5.73 -6.49 12.86
C ILE A 427 5.87 -6.10 11.38
N LEU A 428 5.51 -4.86 11.04
CA LEU A 428 5.69 -4.34 9.68
C LEU A 428 7.16 -4.13 9.36
N PHE A 429 7.96 -3.63 10.29
CA PHE A 429 9.42 -3.60 10.19
C PHE A 429 10.02 -4.98 9.97
N PHE A 430 9.48 -6.04 10.59
CA PHE A 430 9.88 -7.43 10.32
C PHE A 430 9.57 -7.87 8.89
N LEU A 431 8.31 -7.71 8.46
CA LEU A 431 7.87 -8.09 7.10
C LEU A 431 8.62 -7.30 6.03
N TRP A 432 8.87 -6.02 6.30
CA TRP A 432 9.70 -5.17 5.46
C TRP A 432 11.16 -5.63 5.45
N GLY A 433 11.74 -5.97 6.61
CA GLY A 433 13.09 -6.52 6.70
C GLY A 433 13.26 -7.81 5.88
N ILE A 434 12.26 -8.69 5.89
CA ILE A 434 12.23 -9.89 5.04
C ILE A 434 12.21 -9.51 3.56
N SER A 435 11.27 -8.65 3.18
CA SER A 435 11.11 -8.22 1.78
C SER A 435 12.39 -7.54 1.27
N TYR A 436 13.01 -6.69 2.08
CA TYR A 436 14.23 -5.96 1.75
C TYR A 436 15.43 -6.88 1.58
N GLY A 437 15.69 -7.79 2.53
CA GLY A 437 16.85 -8.69 2.42
C GLY A 437 16.71 -9.69 1.27
N LEU A 438 15.48 -10.11 0.96
CA LEU A 438 15.19 -10.91 -0.23
C LEU A 438 15.44 -10.11 -1.51
N LEU A 439 14.94 -8.88 -1.58
CA LEU A 439 15.16 -7.96 -2.70
C LEU A 439 16.65 -7.72 -2.97
N ASN A 440 17.44 -7.49 -1.93
CA ASN A 440 18.89 -7.28 -2.06
C ASN A 440 19.59 -8.52 -2.64
N THR A 441 19.23 -9.71 -2.16
CA THR A 441 19.79 -10.97 -2.67
C THR A 441 19.45 -11.18 -4.14
N LEU A 442 18.21 -10.86 -4.54
CA LEU A 442 17.76 -10.97 -5.92
C LEU A 442 18.47 -9.97 -6.84
N ASN A 443 18.61 -8.71 -6.43
CA ASN A 443 19.33 -7.69 -7.19
C ASN A 443 20.77 -8.10 -7.50
N ASN A 444 21.46 -8.67 -6.50
CA ASN A 444 22.82 -9.17 -6.69
C ASN A 444 22.86 -10.35 -7.65
N ALA A 445 21.95 -11.32 -7.53
CA ALA A 445 21.87 -12.46 -8.45
C ALA A 445 21.68 -12.02 -9.91
N ILE A 446 20.94 -10.95 -10.14
CA ILE A 446 20.62 -10.45 -11.49
C ILE A 446 21.77 -9.65 -12.10
N ALA A 447 22.52 -8.91 -11.28
CA ALA A 447 23.77 -8.30 -11.74
C ALA A 447 24.71 -9.36 -12.32
N VAL A 448 24.77 -10.55 -11.69
CA VAL A 448 25.54 -11.70 -12.19
C VAL A 448 24.92 -12.28 -13.47
N VAL A 449 23.62 -12.57 -13.48
CA VAL A 449 22.94 -13.17 -14.65
C VAL A 449 23.05 -12.30 -15.90
N ASN A 450 23.04 -10.97 -15.74
CA ASN A 450 23.09 -10.02 -16.84
C ASN A 450 24.51 -9.56 -17.23
N ASN A 451 25.55 -10.18 -16.68
CA ASN A 451 26.95 -9.82 -16.92
C ASN A 451 27.20 -8.30 -16.77
N MET A 452 26.60 -7.67 -15.75
CA MET A 452 26.77 -6.24 -15.52
C MET A 452 28.20 -5.95 -15.07
N THR A 453 28.78 -4.87 -15.59
CA THR A 453 30.10 -4.40 -15.12
C THR A 453 30.02 -3.89 -13.68
N ASP A 454 31.12 -3.95 -12.93
CA ASP A 454 31.16 -3.47 -11.55
C ASP A 454 30.70 -2.01 -11.41
N ALA A 455 31.08 -1.16 -12.38
CA ALA A 455 30.64 0.23 -12.44
C ALA A 455 29.12 0.37 -12.65
N GLN A 456 28.51 -0.51 -13.45
CA GLN A 456 27.05 -0.53 -13.65
C GLN A 456 26.31 -0.96 -12.39
N THR A 457 26.82 -1.96 -11.66
CA THR A 457 26.26 -2.43 -10.39
C THR A 457 26.34 -1.33 -9.32
N LEU A 458 27.48 -0.64 -9.21
CA LEU A 458 27.60 0.54 -8.34
C LEU A 458 26.66 1.69 -8.77
N GLY A 459 26.40 1.82 -10.07
CA GLY A 459 25.40 2.74 -10.62
C GLY A 459 23.97 2.45 -10.14
N LEU A 460 23.59 1.17 -9.98
CA LEU A 460 22.28 0.79 -9.42
C LEU A 460 22.17 1.17 -7.94
N THR A 461 23.21 0.91 -7.15
CA THR A 461 23.30 1.35 -5.74
C THR A 461 23.16 2.87 -5.64
N SER A 462 23.77 3.59 -6.57
CA SER A 462 23.72 5.06 -6.61
C SER A 462 22.35 5.60 -7.04
N ALA A 463 21.66 4.93 -7.96
CA ALA A 463 20.28 5.27 -8.30
C ALA A 463 19.35 5.07 -7.08
N TYR A 464 19.54 3.98 -6.34
CA TYR A 464 18.77 3.65 -5.15
C TYR A 464 19.00 4.64 -4.00
N PHE A 465 20.25 4.83 -3.56
CA PHE A 465 20.58 5.70 -2.42
C PHE A 465 20.72 7.18 -2.83
N GLY A 466 21.46 7.48 -3.89
CA GLY A 466 21.72 8.84 -4.34
C GLY A 466 20.53 9.51 -5.00
N GLY A 467 19.74 8.77 -5.76
CA GLY A 467 18.49 9.27 -6.31
C GLY A 467 17.33 9.10 -5.32
N GLY A 468 16.99 7.85 -5.01
CA GLY A 468 15.81 7.52 -4.21
C GLY A 468 15.83 8.14 -2.80
N TYR A 469 16.86 7.84 -2.00
CA TYR A 469 16.95 8.32 -0.61
C TYR A 469 17.21 9.81 -0.48
N PHE A 470 17.79 10.46 -1.48
CA PHE A 470 17.95 11.93 -1.46
C PHE A 470 16.62 12.64 -1.72
N PHE A 471 15.90 12.25 -2.78
CA PHE A 471 14.70 12.95 -3.22
C PHE A 471 13.41 12.50 -2.54
N GLY A 472 13.23 11.20 -2.31
CA GLY A 472 12.04 10.61 -1.70
C GLY A 472 11.58 11.29 -0.40
N PRO A 473 12.45 11.41 0.62
CA PRO A 473 12.05 11.95 1.90
C PRO A 473 11.76 13.45 1.82
N LEU A 474 12.44 14.20 0.95
CA LEU A 474 12.27 15.66 0.82
C LEU A 474 11.06 16.05 -0.04
N LEU A 475 10.85 15.39 -1.17
CA LEU A 475 9.81 15.77 -2.13
C LEU A 475 8.43 15.25 -1.71
N VAL A 476 8.37 14.00 -1.24
CA VAL A 476 7.09 13.33 -0.93
C VAL A 476 6.93 13.12 0.58
N GLY A 477 7.94 12.60 1.27
CA GLY A 477 7.86 12.31 2.71
C GLY A 477 7.54 13.54 3.57
N GLU A 478 8.37 14.58 3.48
CA GLU A 478 8.18 15.85 4.18
C GLU A 478 6.83 16.48 3.84
N TRP A 479 6.50 16.49 2.55
CA TRP A 479 5.32 17.16 2.03
C TRP A 479 4.02 16.52 2.53
N ILE A 480 3.90 15.18 2.50
CA ILE A 480 2.70 14.48 2.98
C ILE A 480 2.55 14.59 4.49
N LEU A 481 3.65 14.44 5.25
CA LEU A 481 3.62 14.51 6.71
C LEU A 481 3.15 15.89 7.22
N ARG A 482 3.46 16.96 6.48
CA ARG A 482 3.10 18.35 6.83
C ARG A 482 1.75 18.80 6.27
N ARG A 483 1.22 18.13 5.24
CA ARG A 483 0.01 18.56 4.53
C ARG A 483 -1.26 18.56 5.39
N ASP A 484 -1.29 17.76 6.46
CA ASP A 484 -2.41 17.72 7.41
C ASP A 484 -2.71 19.09 8.05
N GLU A 485 -1.72 19.98 8.15
CA GLU A 485 -1.86 21.25 8.89
C GLU A 485 -2.05 22.48 7.98
N HIS A 486 -1.40 22.55 6.82
CA HIS A 486 -1.45 23.75 5.94
C HIS A 486 -2.80 23.97 5.23
N ASN A 487 -3.64 22.94 5.08
CA ASN A 487 -5.01 23.08 4.56
C ASN A 487 -6.08 23.16 5.66
N ARG A 488 -5.68 23.24 6.92
CA ARG A 488 -6.59 23.52 8.05
C ARG A 488 -7.01 25.00 8.13
N SER A 489 -6.57 25.82 7.17
CA SER A 489 -7.01 27.21 7.04
C SER A 489 -8.46 27.25 6.55
N LYS A 490 -9.35 27.55 7.49
CA LYS A 490 -10.71 28.09 7.36
C LYS A 490 -11.15 28.42 5.93
N ARG A 491 -11.55 27.43 5.13
CA ARG A 491 -12.46 27.69 4.00
C ARG A 491 -13.88 27.55 4.53
N HIS A 492 -14.50 28.70 4.74
CA HIS A 492 -15.86 28.91 5.18
C HIS A 492 -16.88 27.84 4.74
N LYS A 493 -17.76 27.48 5.69
CA LYS A 493 -19.14 26.96 5.53
C LYS A 493 -19.42 25.45 5.32
N ARG A 494 -18.47 24.52 5.43
CA ARG A 494 -18.81 23.08 5.52
C ARG A 494 -17.88 22.33 6.47
N ASN A 495 -18.43 21.70 7.51
CA ASN A 495 -17.72 21.07 8.63
C ASN A 495 -16.99 19.75 8.31
N ASP A 496 -16.70 19.44 7.04
CA ASP A 496 -16.00 18.23 6.64
C ASP A 496 -14.60 18.58 6.14
N ALA A 497 -13.64 18.72 7.06
CA ALA A 497 -12.23 18.79 6.71
C ALA A 497 -11.69 17.37 6.57
N GLU A 498 -11.54 16.87 5.34
CA GLU A 498 -10.81 15.62 5.09
C GLU A 498 -9.31 15.86 5.34
N ASN A 499 -8.73 15.08 6.25
CA ASN A 499 -7.29 15.09 6.53
C ASN A 499 -6.53 14.41 5.38
N VAL A 500 -5.96 15.20 4.46
CA VAL A 500 -5.24 14.70 3.27
C VAL A 500 -3.76 14.34 3.56
N GLY A 501 -3.29 14.47 4.82
CA GLY A 501 -1.90 14.22 5.20
C GLY A 501 -1.77 13.50 6.55
N GLY A 502 -0.54 13.16 6.94
CA GLY A 502 -0.25 12.47 8.20
C GLY A 502 0.62 11.23 8.04
N TYR A 503 0.95 10.59 9.16
CA TYR A 503 1.76 9.37 9.21
C TYR A 503 1.09 8.23 8.45
N LYS A 504 -0.21 8.04 8.65
CA LYS A 504 -0.99 7.00 7.98
C LYS A 504 -0.92 7.11 6.45
N VAL A 505 -1.15 8.31 5.93
CA VAL A 505 -1.12 8.57 4.47
C VAL A 505 0.29 8.35 3.92
N THR A 506 1.32 8.76 4.66
CA THR A 506 2.71 8.60 4.24
C THR A 506 3.10 7.12 4.14
N PHE A 507 2.67 6.26 5.07
CA PHE A 507 2.86 4.81 4.97
C PHE A 507 2.22 4.23 3.70
N ILE A 508 0.97 4.60 3.39
CA ILE A 508 0.25 4.07 2.23
C ILE A 508 0.95 4.52 0.93
N VAL A 509 1.28 5.80 0.81
CA VAL A 509 1.94 6.34 -0.39
C VAL A 509 3.33 5.73 -0.59
N GLY A 510 4.12 5.60 0.47
CA GLY A 510 5.43 4.96 0.38
C GLY A 510 5.36 3.49 -0.07
N LEU A 511 4.40 2.72 0.44
CA LEU A 511 4.16 1.33 0.04
C LEU A 511 3.71 1.22 -1.42
N CYS A 512 2.86 2.15 -1.89
CA CYS A 512 2.46 2.21 -3.30
C CYS A 512 3.66 2.50 -4.22
N ILE A 513 4.50 3.47 -3.88
CA ILE A 513 5.69 3.80 -4.70
C ILE A 513 6.68 2.63 -4.70
N TYR A 514 6.94 2.02 -3.54
CA TYR A 514 7.79 0.84 -3.41
C TYR A 514 7.28 -0.32 -4.27
N GLY A 515 5.97 -0.63 -4.19
CA GLY A 515 5.33 -1.66 -5.02
C GLY A 515 5.39 -1.36 -6.52
N ILE A 516 5.29 -0.09 -6.95
CA ILE A 516 5.50 0.28 -8.36
C ILE A 516 6.94 -0.01 -8.79
N GLY A 517 7.92 0.30 -7.95
CA GLY A 517 9.33 0.01 -8.21
C GLY A 517 9.58 -1.48 -8.42
N THR A 518 9.00 -2.35 -7.59
CA THR A 518 9.12 -3.81 -7.72
C THR A 518 8.40 -4.37 -8.95
N ILE A 519 7.33 -3.72 -9.42
CA ILE A 519 6.66 -4.10 -10.67
C ILE A 519 7.50 -3.76 -11.90
N ILE A 520 8.10 -2.57 -11.95
CA ILE A 520 8.98 -2.14 -13.06
C ILE A 520 10.19 -3.08 -13.21
N PHE A 521 10.60 -3.70 -12.11
CA PHE A 521 11.70 -4.65 -12.11
C PHE A 521 11.47 -5.86 -13.01
N TRP A 522 10.26 -6.43 -12.99
CA TRP A 522 9.93 -7.65 -13.72
C TRP A 522 10.17 -7.55 -15.24
N PRO A 523 9.59 -6.58 -15.98
CA PRO A 523 9.89 -6.42 -17.41
C PRO A 523 11.35 -6.03 -17.66
N SER A 524 12.02 -5.36 -16.70
CA SER A 524 13.44 -5.00 -16.82
C SER A 524 14.34 -6.24 -16.82
N VAL A 525 14.01 -7.24 -15.99
CA VAL A 525 14.66 -8.56 -15.98
C VAL A 525 14.43 -9.31 -17.27
N VAL A 526 13.20 -9.32 -17.76
CA VAL A 526 12.83 -10.09 -18.96
C VAL A 526 13.46 -9.50 -20.23
N THR A 527 13.67 -8.17 -20.25
CA THR A 527 14.27 -7.45 -21.39
C THR A 527 15.77 -7.20 -21.24
N ASN A 528 16.39 -7.61 -20.13
CA ASN A 528 17.80 -7.33 -19.80
C ASN A 528 18.18 -5.84 -19.96
N SER A 529 17.28 -4.94 -19.58
CA SER A 529 17.46 -3.49 -19.77
C SER A 529 18.09 -2.84 -18.54
N TYR A 530 19.36 -2.40 -18.66
CA TYR A 530 20.05 -1.64 -17.61
C TYR A 530 19.29 -0.37 -17.20
N GLY A 531 18.73 0.37 -18.17
CA GLY A 531 17.92 1.56 -17.89
C GLY A 531 16.64 1.24 -17.12
N GLY A 532 16.02 0.09 -17.40
CA GLY A 532 14.88 -0.42 -16.64
C GLY A 532 15.25 -0.76 -15.19
N PHE A 533 16.40 -1.40 -14.98
CA PHE A 533 16.93 -1.67 -13.65
C PHE A 533 17.24 -0.39 -12.88
N MET A 534 17.90 0.60 -13.49
CA MET A 534 18.16 1.90 -12.86
C MET A 534 16.86 2.60 -12.43
N LEU A 535 15.86 2.62 -13.31
CA LEU A 535 14.56 3.23 -13.01
C LEU A 535 13.86 2.51 -11.86
N SER A 536 13.84 1.18 -11.88
CA SER A 536 13.28 0.38 -10.80
C SER A 536 14.00 0.64 -9.48
N SER A 537 15.34 0.56 -9.45
CA SER A 537 16.15 0.83 -8.25
C SER A 537 15.91 2.22 -7.68
N PHE A 538 15.80 3.24 -8.54
CA PHE A 538 15.45 4.60 -8.13
C PHE A 538 14.06 4.67 -7.47
N VAL A 539 13.02 4.11 -8.11
CA VAL A 539 11.64 4.16 -7.61
C VAL A 539 11.50 3.37 -6.31
N VAL A 540 12.16 2.21 -6.21
CA VAL A 540 12.20 1.41 -4.99
C VAL A 540 12.84 2.21 -3.85
N GLY A 541 14.04 2.76 -4.05
CA GLY A 541 14.72 3.59 -3.04
C GLY A 541 13.92 4.85 -2.66
N PHE A 542 13.22 5.44 -3.61
CA PHE A 542 12.32 6.58 -3.36
C PHE A 542 11.14 6.18 -2.46
N GLY A 543 10.46 5.06 -2.75
CA GLY A 543 9.34 4.58 -1.94
C GLY A 543 9.78 4.20 -0.52
N LEU A 544 10.91 3.49 -0.40
CA LEU A 544 11.46 3.05 0.88
C LEU A 544 11.89 4.22 1.76
N SER A 545 12.55 5.23 1.20
CA SER A 545 12.92 6.42 1.96
C SER A 545 11.68 7.19 2.47
N VAL A 546 10.60 7.30 1.69
CA VAL A 546 9.32 7.87 2.15
C VAL A 546 8.76 7.08 3.34
N LEU A 547 8.79 5.75 3.27
CA LEU A 547 8.37 4.89 4.38
C LEU A 547 9.22 5.08 5.62
N GLU A 548 10.54 5.14 5.46
CA GLU A 548 11.47 5.31 6.57
C GLU A 548 11.27 6.64 7.31
N VAL A 549 11.03 7.76 6.60
CA VAL A 549 10.76 9.04 7.28
C VAL A 549 9.58 8.88 8.24
N ALA A 550 8.49 8.27 7.79
CA ALA A 550 7.29 8.07 8.58
C ALA A 550 7.50 7.03 9.68
N ALA A 551 8.05 5.86 9.34
CA ALA A 551 8.19 4.73 10.26
C ALA A 551 9.08 5.06 11.46
N ASN A 552 10.26 5.64 11.21
CA ASN A 552 11.22 5.90 12.28
C ASN A 552 10.75 7.03 13.18
N SER A 553 10.26 8.13 12.59
CA SER A 553 9.70 9.22 13.41
C SER A 553 8.41 8.81 14.14
N PHE A 554 7.61 7.88 13.58
CA PHE A 554 6.46 7.31 14.28
C PHE A 554 6.88 6.54 15.53
N MET A 555 7.86 5.63 15.41
CA MET A 555 8.36 4.83 16.55
C MET A 555 8.94 5.70 17.67
N ILE A 556 9.58 6.81 17.31
CA ILE A 556 10.14 7.75 18.29
C ILE A 556 9.04 8.54 18.99
N LEU A 557 8.05 9.05 18.25
CA LEU A 557 7.04 9.99 18.77
C LEU A 557 5.83 9.30 19.43
N CYS A 558 5.51 8.07 19.06
CA CYS A 558 4.34 7.35 19.59
C CYS A 558 4.62 6.77 20.99
N GLY A 559 4.35 7.54 22.03
CA GLY A 559 4.52 7.15 23.43
C GLY A 559 5.40 8.11 24.23
N PRO A 560 5.83 7.72 25.45
CA PRO A 560 6.62 8.61 26.30
C PRO A 560 7.96 8.96 25.63
N ALA A 561 8.28 10.26 25.58
CA ALA A 561 9.44 10.77 24.84
C ALA A 561 10.79 10.22 25.34
N GLU A 562 10.89 9.89 26.63
CA GLU A 562 12.12 9.36 27.24
C GLU A 562 12.58 8.02 26.65
N TYR A 563 11.64 7.19 26.17
CA TYR A 563 11.90 5.86 25.63
C TYR A 563 11.92 5.82 24.09
N GLY A 564 12.02 6.97 23.41
CA GLY A 564 12.01 7.05 21.95
C GLY A 564 13.12 6.23 21.29
N GLU A 565 14.34 6.29 21.83
CA GLU A 565 15.51 5.54 21.37
C GLU A 565 15.29 4.04 21.53
N THR A 566 14.83 3.62 22.71
CA THR A 566 14.56 2.21 23.01
C THR A 566 13.54 1.62 22.03
N ARG A 567 12.43 2.34 21.79
CA ARG A 567 11.39 1.88 20.86
C ARG A 567 11.94 1.72 19.45
N LEU A 568 12.70 2.70 18.97
CA LEU A 568 13.30 2.63 17.64
C LEU A 568 14.33 1.51 17.54
N LEU A 569 15.25 1.37 18.51
CA LEU A 569 16.26 0.32 18.54
C LEU A 569 15.64 -1.08 18.55
N LEU A 570 14.59 -1.30 19.33
CA LEU A 570 13.90 -2.59 19.39
C LEU A 570 13.18 -2.92 18.07
N ALA A 571 12.46 -1.96 17.48
CA ALA A 571 11.81 -2.15 16.19
C ALA A 571 12.83 -2.42 15.06
N GLN A 572 13.95 -1.71 15.07
CA GLN A 572 15.06 -1.88 14.14
C GLN A 572 15.82 -3.20 14.36
N ALA A 573 15.85 -3.74 15.58
CA ALA A 573 16.37 -5.09 15.84
C ALA A 573 15.45 -6.17 15.24
N ILE A 574 14.13 -5.99 15.35
CA ILE A 574 13.13 -6.87 14.74
C ILE A 574 13.22 -6.83 13.20
N GLN A 575 13.43 -5.64 12.61
CA GLN A 575 13.71 -5.51 11.18
C GLN A 575 14.97 -6.29 10.78
N ALA A 576 16.06 -6.13 11.53
CA ALA A 576 17.31 -6.81 11.25
C ALA A 576 17.16 -8.35 11.32
N ALA A 577 16.40 -8.86 12.30
CA ALA A 577 16.04 -10.27 12.36
C ALA A 577 15.27 -10.75 11.11
N GLY A 578 14.35 -9.93 10.59
CA GLY A 578 13.66 -10.19 9.33
C GLY A 578 14.63 -10.33 8.15
N SER A 579 15.64 -9.46 8.07
CA SER A 579 16.66 -9.54 7.01
C SER A 579 17.52 -10.82 7.10
N VAL A 580 17.87 -11.26 8.31
CA VAL A 580 18.57 -12.53 8.55
C VAL A 580 17.73 -13.72 8.08
N VAL A 581 16.44 -13.74 8.43
CA VAL A 581 15.50 -14.77 7.97
C VAL A 581 15.40 -14.78 6.45
N SER A 582 15.36 -13.61 5.79
CA SER A 582 15.32 -13.55 4.33
C SER A 582 16.59 -14.06 3.66
N GLY A 583 17.77 -13.80 4.22
CA GLY A 583 19.03 -14.35 3.69
C GLY A 583 19.04 -15.88 3.75
N LEU A 584 18.57 -16.44 4.86
CA LEU A 584 18.39 -17.89 5.03
C LEU A 584 17.38 -18.48 4.05
N LEU A 585 16.23 -17.82 3.85
CA LEU A 585 15.22 -18.25 2.88
C LEU A 585 15.77 -18.20 1.45
N ALA A 586 16.48 -17.13 1.10
CA ALA A 586 17.11 -16.99 -0.21
C ALA A 586 18.06 -18.16 -0.50
N GLN A 587 19.01 -18.41 0.41
CA GLN A 587 20.02 -19.47 0.25
C GLN A 587 19.44 -20.89 0.32
N LYS A 588 18.55 -21.16 1.27
CA LYS A 588 18.07 -22.53 1.58
C LYS A 588 16.75 -22.92 0.93
N VAL A 589 16.00 -21.99 0.36
CA VAL A 589 14.70 -22.27 -0.26
C VAL A 589 14.67 -21.84 -1.71
N PHE A 590 15.11 -20.62 -2.02
CA PHE A 590 15.00 -20.07 -3.38
C PHE A 590 16.15 -20.49 -4.32
N PHE A 591 17.36 -20.71 -3.79
CA PHE A 591 18.57 -21.00 -4.57
C PHE A 591 19.23 -22.35 -4.23
N THR A 592 18.46 -23.33 -3.74
CA THR A 592 19.01 -24.67 -3.44
C THR A 592 19.50 -25.39 -4.70
N GLY A 593 20.78 -25.78 -4.70
CA GLY A 593 21.32 -26.73 -5.68
C GLY A 593 21.89 -26.14 -6.98
N ILE A 594 22.34 -24.89 -6.99
CA ILE A 594 23.04 -24.31 -8.15
C ILE A 594 24.48 -24.85 -8.20
N ASN A 595 24.65 -26.06 -8.73
CA ASN A 595 25.97 -26.57 -9.14
C ASN A 595 26.33 -26.06 -10.55
N GLN A 596 27.61 -25.79 -10.77
CA GLN A 596 28.15 -25.05 -11.92
C GLN A 596 27.88 -25.69 -13.30
N GLU A 597 27.71 -27.01 -13.39
CA GLU A 597 27.31 -27.70 -14.64
C GLU A 597 25.84 -27.51 -15.02
N SER A 598 24.99 -27.15 -14.06
CA SER A 598 23.56 -26.89 -14.28
C SER A 598 23.29 -25.46 -14.78
N MET A 599 24.29 -24.57 -14.82
CA MET A 599 24.11 -23.12 -14.89
C MET A 599 23.48 -22.63 -16.21
N ALA A 600 23.68 -23.34 -17.32
CA ALA A 600 23.06 -23.02 -18.62
C ALA A 600 21.59 -23.48 -18.73
N LYS A 601 21.18 -24.47 -17.94
CA LYS A 601 19.78 -24.96 -17.86
C LYS A 601 19.03 -24.35 -16.65
N SER A 602 19.78 -23.85 -15.67
CA SER A 602 19.32 -23.28 -14.39
C SER A 602 19.09 -21.77 -14.44
N SER A 603 19.71 -21.04 -15.38
CA SER A 603 19.52 -19.58 -15.51
C SER A 603 18.06 -19.21 -15.78
N SER A 604 17.32 -20.01 -16.56
CA SER A 604 15.90 -19.80 -16.82
C SER A 604 15.01 -20.04 -15.58
N MET A 605 15.29 -21.07 -14.79
CA MET A 605 14.53 -21.41 -13.57
C MET A 605 14.83 -20.45 -12.41
N ALA A 606 16.08 -20.01 -12.25
CA ALA A 606 16.45 -18.99 -11.28
C ALA A 606 15.78 -17.65 -11.62
N LEU A 607 15.72 -17.27 -12.90
CA LEU A 607 15.03 -16.06 -13.35
C LEU A 607 13.51 -16.10 -13.06
N ILE A 608 12.88 -17.27 -13.23
CA ILE A 608 11.47 -17.47 -12.91
C ILE A 608 11.23 -17.35 -11.40
N ASN A 609 12.05 -17.99 -10.56
CA ASN A 609 11.94 -17.88 -9.10
C ASN A 609 12.12 -16.43 -8.62
N VAL A 610 13.07 -15.71 -9.23
CA VAL A 610 13.29 -14.29 -9.00
C VAL A 610 12.03 -13.50 -9.31
N GLN A 611 11.47 -13.67 -10.51
CA GLN A 611 10.26 -12.98 -10.95
C GLN A 611 9.10 -13.18 -9.95
N TRP A 612 8.75 -14.44 -9.63
CA TRP A 612 7.68 -14.74 -8.67
C TRP A 612 7.91 -14.12 -7.29
N THR A 613 9.16 -14.07 -6.86
CA THR A 613 9.51 -13.42 -5.59
C THR A 613 9.22 -11.91 -5.62
N TYR A 614 9.53 -11.22 -6.73
CA TYR A 614 9.19 -9.80 -6.92
C TYR A 614 7.68 -9.55 -6.93
N LEU A 615 6.89 -10.43 -7.56
CA LEU A 615 5.44 -10.35 -7.49
C LEU A 615 4.93 -10.61 -6.07
N GLY A 616 5.46 -11.61 -5.37
CA GLY A 616 5.13 -11.88 -3.96
C GLY A 616 5.39 -10.67 -3.06
N ILE A 617 6.53 -10.00 -3.23
CA ILE A 617 6.85 -8.74 -2.55
C ILE A 617 5.80 -7.67 -2.89
N THR A 618 5.48 -7.48 -4.17
CA THR A 618 4.48 -6.50 -4.60
C THR A 618 3.11 -6.77 -3.97
N LEU A 619 2.65 -8.02 -3.97
CA LEU A 619 1.39 -8.41 -3.33
C LEU A 619 1.39 -8.15 -1.83
N LEU A 620 2.52 -8.42 -1.16
CA LEU A 620 2.70 -8.07 0.25
C LEU A 620 2.58 -6.55 0.46
N THR A 621 3.17 -5.71 -0.39
CA THR A 621 3.04 -4.24 -0.27
C THR A 621 1.60 -3.76 -0.39
N VAL A 622 0.82 -4.34 -1.30
CA VAL A 622 -0.61 -4.03 -1.47
C VAL A 622 -1.40 -4.46 -0.23
N ALA A 623 -1.14 -5.67 0.29
CA ALA A 623 -1.77 -6.15 1.51
C ALA A 623 -1.45 -5.26 2.72
N LEU A 624 -0.19 -4.83 2.87
CA LEU A 624 0.23 -3.90 3.92
C LEU A 624 -0.41 -2.51 3.76
N GLY A 625 -0.51 -2.01 2.52
CA GLY A 625 -1.17 -0.73 2.25
C GLY A 625 -2.64 -0.75 2.63
N LEU A 626 -3.34 -1.84 2.31
CA LEU A 626 -4.73 -2.06 2.71
C LEU A 626 -4.87 -2.22 4.24
N PHE A 627 -3.94 -2.90 4.90
CA PHE A 627 -3.90 -2.99 6.35
C PHE A 627 -3.79 -1.62 7.01
N PHE A 628 -2.85 -0.77 6.55
CA PHE A 628 -2.69 0.60 7.06
C PHE A 628 -3.90 1.48 6.73
N PHE A 629 -4.60 1.22 5.63
CA PHE A 629 -5.84 1.92 5.33
C PHE A 629 -6.92 1.68 6.40
N TYR A 630 -7.08 0.44 6.88
CA TYR A 630 -8.05 0.11 7.92
C TYR A 630 -7.58 0.40 9.35
N MET A 631 -6.28 0.37 9.59
CA MET A 631 -5.72 0.62 10.91
C MET A 631 -5.87 2.10 11.30
N PRO A 632 -6.53 2.43 12.43
CA PRO A 632 -6.54 3.79 12.95
C PRO A 632 -5.21 4.06 13.67
N LEU A 633 -4.27 4.64 12.94
CA LEU A 633 -3.02 5.11 13.53
C LEU A 633 -3.24 6.43 14.30
N PRO A 634 -2.61 6.61 15.46
CA PRO A 634 -2.55 7.91 16.13
C PRO A 634 -1.73 8.89 15.29
N GLU A 635 -2.13 10.15 15.28
CA GLU A 635 -1.47 11.24 14.55
C GLU A 635 -1.00 12.34 15.52
N VAL A 636 -0.08 13.20 15.07
CA VAL A 636 0.44 14.32 15.87
C VAL A 636 0.50 15.62 15.06
N SER A 637 0.06 16.72 15.67
CA SER A 637 0.11 18.06 15.07
C SER A 637 1.41 18.79 15.38
N ASP A 638 1.80 19.72 14.52
CA ASP A 638 3.03 20.49 14.69
C ASP A 638 2.95 21.44 15.90
N SER A 639 1.75 21.91 16.23
CA SER A 639 1.51 22.71 17.44
C SER A 639 1.78 21.93 18.74
N GLU A 640 1.41 20.65 18.78
CA GLU A 640 1.69 19.77 19.92
C GLU A 640 3.19 19.47 20.04
N LEU A 641 3.88 19.30 18.91
CA LEU A 641 5.32 19.11 18.88
C LEU A 641 6.07 20.36 19.36
N GLU A 642 5.64 21.56 18.97
CA GLU A 642 6.23 22.81 19.45
C GLU A 642 6.01 23.01 20.96
N LEU A 643 4.81 22.71 21.46
CA LEU A 643 4.50 22.77 22.89
C LEU A 643 5.40 21.83 23.70
N ALA A 644 5.57 20.59 23.24
CA ALA A 644 6.47 19.64 23.88
C ALA A 644 7.93 20.14 23.87
N ALA A 645 8.38 20.78 22.79
CA ALA A 645 9.74 21.32 22.69
C ALA A 645 9.97 22.56 23.56
N ASN A 646 8.95 23.38 23.83
CA ASN A 646 9.05 24.56 24.68
C ASN A 646 9.10 24.24 26.18
N LYS A 647 8.75 23.00 26.57
CA LYS A 647 8.88 22.51 27.95
C LYS A 647 10.29 22.04 28.31
N LEU A 648 11.19 21.96 27.33
CA LEU A 648 12.60 21.68 27.60
C LEU A 648 13.24 22.87 28.34
N PRO A 649 14.19 22.65 29.26
CA PRO A 649 14.84 23.70 30.06
C PRO A 649 15.87 24.49 29.23
N LEU A 650 15.47 24.99 28.06
CA LEU A 650 16.32 25.64 27.07
C LEU A 650 15.57 26.77 26.37
N ASN A 651 16.25 27.88 26.15
CA ASN A 651 15.73 28.97 25.33
C ASN A 651 15.65 28.53 23.85
N PRO A 652 14.47 28.56 23.20
CA PRO A 652 14.31 28.11 21.81
C PRO A 652 15.18 28.86 20.80
N GLN A 653 15.56 30.11 21.13
CA GLN A 653 16.37 30.99 20.31
C GLN A 653 17.87 30.92 20.64
N GLN A 654 18.29 30.01 21.52
CA GLN A 654 19.69 29.91 21.91
C GLN A 654 20.58 29.61 20.69
N ARG A 655 21.59 30.47 20.49
CA ARG A 655 22.58 30.34 19.41
C ARG A 655 23.76 29.48 19.87
N SER A 656 24.31 28.72 18.93
CA SER A 656 25.48 27.86 19.10
C SER A 656 26.64 28.39 18.24
N ILE A 657 27.46 27.50 17.68
CA ILE A 657 28.63 27.81 16.86
C ILE A 657 28.21 28.65 15.64
N GLY A 658 28.95 29.73 15.38
CA GLY A 658 28.74 30.60 14.21
C GLY A 658 27.46 31.44 14.24
N GLY A 659 26.82 31.62 15.40
CA GLY A 659 25.59 32.43 15.52
C GLY A 659 24.31 31.74 15.04
N PHE A 660 24.40 30.49 14.58
CA PHE A 660 23.24 29.67 14.19
C PHE A 660 22.47 29.14 15.40
N GLN A 661 21.18 28.86 15.24
CA GLN A 661 20.35 28.24 16.28
C GLN A 661 20.88 26.86 16.66
N LEU A 662 20.94 26.55 17.96
CA LEU A 662 21.39 25.24 18.46
C LEU A 662 20.63 24.07 17.81
N ARG A 663 19.29 24.17 17.72
CA ARG A 663 18.44 23.14 17.09
C ARG A 663 18.86 22.85 15.64
N THR A 664 19.26 23.88 14.88
CA THR A 664 19.71 23.76 13.50
C THR A 664 21.09 23.14 13.39
N VAL A 665 22.05 23.56 14.23
CA VAL A 665 23.41 22.99 14.23
C VAL A 665 23.36 21.50 14.59
N THR A 666 22.61 21.13 15.62
CA THR A 666 22.43 19.72 15.99
C THR A 666 21.81 18.91 14.86
N LEU A 667 20.81 19.45 14.16
CA LEU A 667 20.20 18.77 13.01
C LEU A 667 21.17 18.59 11.85
N VAL A 668 21.91 19.63 11.46
CA VAL A 668 22.90 19.57 10.37
C VAL A 668 23.98 18.52 10.68
N LEU A 669 24.49 18.50 11.91
CA LEU A 669 25.47 17.50 12.32
C LEU A 669 24.87 16.08 12.38
N ALA A 670 23.59 15.92 12.75
CA ALA A 670 22.91 14.63 12.72
C ALA A 670 22.75 14.11 11.28
N VAL A 671 22.34 14.98 10.34
CA VAL A 671 22.23 14.64 8.91
C VAL A 671 23.59 14.27 8.33
N PHE A 672 24.63 15.04 8.67
CA PHE A 672 26.00 14.76 8.25
C PHE A 672 26.50 13.42 8.81
N ALA A 673 26.29 13.16 10.10
CA ALA A 673 26.66 11.89 10.72
C ALA A 673 25.92 10.71 10.09
N GLN A 674 24.63 10.87 9.79
CA GLN A 674 23.83 9.86 9.10
C GLN A 674 24.37 9.57 7.69
N TYR A 675 24.78 10.61 6.97
CA TYR A 675 25.39 10.49 5.65
C TYR A 675 26.72 9.75 5.67
N MET A 676 27.60 10.09 6.62
CA MET A 676 28.87 9.38 6.79
C MET A 676 28.67 7.93 7.26
N TYR A 677 27.70 7.68 8.13
CA TYR A 677 27.35 6.34 8.59
C TYR A 677 26.93 5.44 7.43
N VAL A 678 25.89 5.83 6.67
CA VAL A 678 25.33 4.95 5.63
C VAL A 678 26.34 4.75 4.49
N ALA A 679 27.15 5.78 4.19
CA ALA A 679 28.29 5.62 3.27
C ALA A 679 29.28 4.54 3.75
N GLY A 680 29.67 4.58 5.04
CA GLY A 680 30.58 3.59 5.62
C GLY A 680 29.99 2.18 5.61
N GLN A 681 28.70 2.06 5.95
CA GLN A 681 27.95 0.81 5.97
C GLN A 681 27.94 0.11 4.61
N GLU A 682 27.50 0.82 3.57
CA GLU A 682 27.37 0.24 2.24
C GLU A 682 28.75 -0.02 1.61
N CYS A 683 29.75 0.83 1.86
CA CYS A 683 31.12 0.55 1.47
C CYS A 683 31.63 -0.78 2.07
N ASN A 684 31.41 -1.00 3.36
CA ASN A 684 31.79 -2.26 4.00
C ASN A 684 31.00 -3.45 3.41
N SER A 685 29.68 -3.30 3.22
CA SER A 685 28.80 -4.33 2.68
C SER A 685 29.19 -4.77 1.26
N ILE A 686 29.45 -3.82 0.35
CA ILE A 686 29.79 -4.08 -1.06
C ILE A 686 31.16 -4.76 -1.20
N TYR A 687 32.16 -4.29 -0.45
CA TYR A 687 33.54 -4.80 -0.57
C TYR A 687 33.86 -5.94 0.40
N PHE A 688 32.90 -6.40 1.22
CA PHE A 688 33.10 -7.46 2.22
C PHE A 688 33.69 -8.74 1.61
N ARG A 689 33.10 -9.23 0.51
CA ARG A 689 33.58 -10.44 -0.19
C ARG A 689 34.98 -10.23 -0.73
N SER A 690 35.21 -9.12 -1.44
CA SER A 690 36.52 -8.78 -2.01
C SER A 690 37.60 -8.63 -0.93
N LEU A 691 37.26 -8.12 0.25
CA LEU A 691 38.18 -8.06 1.38
C LEU A 691 38.61 -9.46 1.81
N LEU A 692 37.65 -10.37 2.05
CA LEU A 692 37.96 -11.73 2.49
C LEU A 692 38.80 -12.51 1.47
N VAL A 693 38.50 -12.37 0.18
CA VAL A 693 39.28 -13.02 -0.89
C VAL A 693 40.70 -12.46 -0.96
N SER A 694 40.89 -11.16 -0.78
CA SER A 694 42.21 -10.51 -0.85
C SER A 694 43.21 -10.95 0.25
N ILE A 695 42.74 -11.65 1.29
CA ILE A 695 43.54 -12.02 2.47
C ILE A 695 44.13 -13.43 2.34
N LEU A 696 43.71 -14.21 1.35
CA LEU A 696 44.12 -15.61 1.20
C LEU A 696 45.50 -15.76 0.53
N PRO A 697 46.37 -16.65 1.03
CA PRO A 697 47.70 -16.87 0.45
C PRO A 697 47.58 -17.58 -0.90
N GLY A 698 47.76 -16.85 -2.00
CA GLY A 698 47.74 -17.37 -3.38
C GLY A 698 46.84 -16.62 -4.37
N GLY A 699 46.10 -15.60 -3.94
CA GLY A 699 45.34 -14.73 -4.85
C GLY A 699 46.26 -13.74 -5.57
N ASP A 700 46.47 -13.94 -6.87
CA ASP A 700 47.16 -12.96 -7.73
C ASP A 700 46.36 -11.63 -7.70
N PRO A 701 47.00 -10.44 -7.55
CA PRO A 701 46.29 -9.16 -7.43
C PRO A 701 45.49 -8.77 -8.68
N THR A 702 45.70 -9.47 -9.79
CA THR A 702 45.07 -9.21 -11.09
C THR A 702 43.76 -9.97 -11.31
N ASP A 703 43.43 -10.96 -10.47
CA ASP A 703 42.14 -11.66 -10.51
C ASP A 703 41.06 -10.89 -9.71
N SER A 704 41.00 -9.58 -9.97
CA SER A 704 39.95 -8.66 -9.54
C SER A 704 38.59 -8.92 -10.21
N GLY A 705 38.44 -10.06 -10.88
CA GLY A 705 37.16 -10.60 -11.30
C GLY A 705 36.42 -11.20 -10.12
N SER A 706 35.57 -10.39 -9.47
CA SER A 706 34.20 -10.76 -9.10
C SER A 706 33.71 -10.04 -7.83
N VAL A 707 33.18 -8.81 -8.01
CA VAL A 707 32.15 -8.22 -7.12
C VAL A 707 30.81 -8.96 -7.28
N SER A 708 30.77 -9.94 -8.17
CA SER A 708 29.71 -10.92 -8.37
C SER A 708 30.12 -12.26 -7.72
N GLY A 709 29.21 -13.06 -7.20
CA GLY A 709 29.56 -14.43 -6.80
C GLY A 709 29.85 -15.31 -8.03
N SER A 710 31.03 -15.22 -8.65
CA SER A 710 31.41 -16.08 -9.76
C SER A 710 32.79 -16.71 -9.59
N THR A 711 32.77 -18.04 -9.63
CA THR A 711 33.86 -18.99 -9.86
C THR A 711 34.50 -18.86 -11.24
N SER A 712 35.81 -18.67 -11.31
CA SER A 712 36.62 -19.10 -12.44
C SER A 712 37.40 -20.38 -12.07
N SER A 713 37.63 -21.19 -13.08
CA SER A 713 37.91 -22.63 -13.06
C SER A 713 39.33 -23.03 -12.64
N GLY A 714 39.43 -23.97 -11.69
CA GLY A 714 40.62 -24.81 -11.47
C GLY A 714 40.65 -25.42 -10.07
N SER A 715 40.40 -26.74 -9.96
CA SER A 715 40.33 -27.58 -8.74
C SER A 715 38.92 -27.69 -8.10
N PRO A 716 38.50 -28.85 -7.54
CA PRO A 716 37.15 -29.09 -7.01
C PRO A 716 36.95 -28.46 -5.62
N SER A 717 37.37 -27.20 -5.45
CA SER A 717 37.17 -26.41 -4.24
C SER A 717 35.92 -25.55 -4.39
N ASP A 718 35.00 -25.70 -3.44
CA ASP A 718 33.79 -24.88 -3.28
C ASP A 718 34.15 -23.38 -3.30
N PRO A 719 33.67 -22.58 -4.27
CA PRO A 719 33.97 -21.15 -4.36
C PRO A 719 33.62 -20.32 -3.14
N ASP A 720 32.57 -20.73 -2.43
CA ASP A 720 32.08 -20.00 -1.28
C ASP A 720 32.90 -20.34 -0.03
N LYS A 721 33.80 -21.33 -0.11
CA LYS A 721 34.74 -21.72 0.93
C LYS A 721 36.17 -21.88 0.38
N PRO A 722 36.89 -20.76 0.15
CA PRO A 722 38.29 -20.81 -0.25
C PRO A 722 39.16 -21.54 0.80
N PRO A 723 40.24 -22.22 0.39
CA PRO A 723 41.15 -22.88 1.32
C PRO A 723 41.82 -21.85 2.23
N GLY A 724 41.59 -21.95 3.55
CA GLY A 724 42.14 -21.04 4.57
C GLY A 724 41.09 -20.29 5.41
N LEU A 725 39.79 -20.41 5.08
CA LEU A 725 38.67 -19.90 5.88
C LEU A 725 37.97 -21.04 6.64
N SER A 726 37.62 -20.79 7.90
CA SER A 726 36.94 -21.80 8.73
C SER A 726 35.51 -22.13 8.28
N ILE A 727 34.74 -21.11 7.87
CA ILE A 727 33.36 -21.20 7.36
C ILE A 727 33.22 -20.48 6.02
N SER A 728 32.09 -20.66 5.32
CA SER A 728 31.85 -20.03 4.02
C SER A 728 31.69 -18.51 4.14
N ILE A 729 32.01 -17.77 3.08
CA ILE A 729 31.84 -16.30 3.03
C ILE A 729 30.37 -15.89 3.28
N PRO A 730 29.36 -16.55 2.69
CA PRO A 730 27.95 -16.27 3.00
C PRO A 730 27.58 -16.51 4.47
N ASP A 731 28.15 -17.54 5.11
CA ASP A 731 27.94 -17.81 6.54
C ASP A 731 28.55 -16.72 7.41
N TYR A 732 29.74 -16.20 7.07
CA TYR A 732 30.32 -15.04 7.76
C TYR A 732 29.42 -13.80 7.66
N LEU A 733 28.87 -13.52 6.49
CA LEU A 733 27.94 -12.40 6.32
C LEU A 733 26.67 -12.58 7.17
N LEU A 734 26.15 -13.81 7.27
CA LEU A 734 25.02 -14.15 8.12
C LEU A 734 25.33 -13.94 9.61
N VAL A 735 26.53 -14.34 10.05
CA VAL A 735 27.02 -14.08 11.42
C VAL A 735 27.13 -12.58 11.68
N GLY A 736 27.67 -11.81 10.74
CA GLY A 736 27.76 -10.35 10.79
C GLY A 736 26.39 -9.69 10.97
N HIS A 737 25.41 -10.05 10.13
CA HIS A 737 24.03 -9.54 10.25
C HIS A 737 23.34 -9.96 11.55
N THR A 738 23.65 -11.14 12.07
CA THR A 738 23.15 -11.60 13.38
C THR A 738 23.75 -10.77 14.52
N ALA A 739 25.05 -10.49 14.47
CA ALA A 739 25.74 -9.62 15.42
C ALA A 739 25.18 -8.18 15.38
N PHE A 740 24.89 -7.67 14.19
CA PHE A 740 24.24 -6.37 13.96
C PHE A 740 22.83 -6.30 14.56
N ALA A 741 22.02 -7.37 14.44
CA ALA A 741 20.71 -7.44 15.07
C ALA A 741 20.80 -7.51 16.60
N LEU A 742 21.74 -8.31 17.12
CA LEU A 742 21.96 -8.47 18.56
C LEU A 742 22.43 -7.17 19.21
N SER A 743 23.32 -6.42 18.57
CA SER A 743 23.82 -5.16 19.11
C SER A 743 22.72 -4.10 19.24
N ARG A 744 21.78 -4.04 18.29
CA ARG A 744 20.58 -3.19 18.37
C ARG A 744 19.70 -3.54 19.57
N LEU A 745 19.48 -4.84 19.82
CA LEU A 745 18.71 -5.32 20.96
C LEU A 745 19.39 -4.96 22.29
N LEU A 746 20.70 -5.19 22.39
CA LEU A 746 21.51 -4.87 23.57
C LEU A 746 21.51 -3.36 23.84
N ALA A 747 21.74 -2.54 22.82
CA ALA A 747 21.70 -1.09 22.93
C ALA A 747 20.32 -0.60 23.36
N GLY A 748 19.24 -1.15 22.80
CA GLY A 748 17.86 -0.83 23.21
C GLY A 748 17.57 -1.15 24.68
N GLY A 749 18.11 -2.28 25.17
CA GLY A 749 18.07 -2.63 26.59
C GLY A 749 18.83 -1.64 27.47
N ILE A 750 20.04 -1.25 27.07
CA ILE A 750 20.85 -0.26 27.81
C ILE A 750 20.14 1.11 27.84
N THR A 751 19.58 1.58 26.73
CA THR A 751 18.86 2.86 26.70
C THR A 751 17.57 2.81 27.53
N TYR A 752 16.91 1.66 27.63
CA TYR A 752 15.74 1.48 28.49
C TYR A 752 16.11 1.66 29.97
N PHE A 753 17.14 0.94 30.43
CA PHE A 753 17.60 1.03 31.81
C PHE A 753 18.26 2.39 32.13
N SER A 754 18.84 3.07 31.13
CA SER A 754 19.46 4.39 31.28
C SER A 754 18.45 5.48 31.71
N VAL A 755 17.18 5.35 31.32
CA VAL A 755 16.13 6.30 31.75
C VAL A 755 15.89 6.21 33.27
N SER A 756 15.86 5.00 33.83
CA SER A 756 15.64 4.79 35.27
C SER A 756 16.91 4.94 36.11
N ASN A 757 18.07 4.56 35.56
CA ASN A 757 19.35 4.54 36.27
C ASN A 757 20.35 5.53 35.66
N ARG A 758 20.54 6.67 36.32
CA ARG A 758 21.46 7.75 35.89
C ARG A 758 22.95 7.34 35.87
N ARG A 759 23.30 6.18 36.44
CA ARG A 759 24.66 5.60 36.40
C ARG A 759 24.98 4.92 35.07
N LEU A 760 23.97 4.55 34.29
CA LEU A 760 24.16 3.93 32.98
C LEU A 760 24.43 4.99 31.90
N PRO A 761 25.18 4.65 30.83
CA PRO A 761 25.51 5.59 29.78
C PRO A 761 24.24 6.08 29.09
N GLN A 762 24.09 7.40 28.99
CA GLN A 762 23.02 8.03 28.23
C GLN A 762 23.17 7.75 26.72
N PRO A 763 22.09 7.83 25.93
CA PRO A 763 22.12 7.50 24.50
C PRO A 763 23.23 8.20 23.70
N ARG A 764 23.54 9.47 24.02
CA ARG A 764 24.66 10.19 23.37
C ARG A 764 26.05 9.61 23.68
N THR A 765 26.26 9.12 24.89
CA THR A 765 27.53 8.48 25.30
C THR A 765 27.63 7.10 24.68
N LEU A 766 26.51 6.38 24.60
CA LEU A 766 26.41 5.10 23.90
C LEU A 766 26.75 5.26 22.41
N LEU A 767 26.21 6.30 21.76
CA LEU A 767 26.56 6.65 20.37
C LEU A 767 28.06 6.91 20.21
N LEU A 768 28.66 7.74 21.07
CA LEU A 768 30.11 8.01 21.02
C LEU A 768 30.94 6.73 21.16
N ALA A 769 30.55 5.84 22.07
CA ALA A 769 31.24 4.57 22.31
C ALA A 769 31.18 3.67 21.07
N PHE A 770 30.01 3.47 20.47
CA PHE A 770 29.85 2.63 19.28
C PHE A 770 30.56 3.20 18.04
N VAL A 771 30.50 4.52 17.82
CA VAL A 771 31.23 5.17 16.72
C VAL A 771 32.75 5.01 16.89
N SER A 772 33.26 5.17 18.13
CA SER A 772 34.68 4.98 18.43
C SER A 772 35.11 3.53 18.24
N LEU A 773 34.22 2.59 18.57
CA LEU A 773 34.44 1.16 18.39
C LEU A 773 34.44 0.76 16.91
N CYS A 774 33.53 1.31 16.09
CA CYS A 774 33.53 1.18 14.64
C CYS A 774 34.83 1.71 14.01
N PHE A 775 35.30 2.88 14.45
CA PHE A 775 36.58 3.42 13.99
C PHE A 775 37.74 2.46 14.29
N LEU A 776 37.81 1.94 15.52
CA LEU A 776 38.85 0.99 15.91
C LEU A 776 38.80 -0.28 15.04
N PHE A 777 37.61 -0.87 14.87
CA PHE A 777 37.47 -2.10 14.10
C PHE A 777 37.63 -1.91 12.60
N ALA A 778 37.36 -0.73 12.05
CA ALA A 778 37.68 -0.40 10.65
C ALA A 778 39.19 -0.19 10.42
N LEU A 779 39.93 0.26 11.44
CA LEU A 779 41.38 0.46 11.37
C LEU A 779 42.16 -0.87 11.33
N LEU A 780 41.70 -1.88 12.06
CA LEU A 780 42.40 -3.15 12.21
C LEU A 780 42.64 -3.89 10.88
N PRO A 781 41.67 -4.01 9.95
CA PRO A 781 41.90 -4.61 8.62
C PRO A 781 42.93 -3.92 7.75
N VAL A 782 43.18 -2.62 7.98
CA VAL A 782 44.14 -1.82 7.20
C VAL A 782 45.56 -1.95 7.78
N VAL A 783 45.66 -2.06 9.10
CA VAL A 783 46.95 -2.09 9.81
C VAL A 783 47.50 -3.50 9.95
N LEU A 784 46.64 -4.49 10.22
CA LEU A 784 47.06 -5.86 10.51
C LEU A 784 47.20 -6.68 9.23
N HIS A 785 48.34 -7.35 9.09
CA HIS A 785 48.62 -8.33 8.03
C HIS A 785 48.94 -9.70 8.67
N PRO A 786 47.96 -10.34 9.34
CA PRO A 786 48.19 -11.62 10.00
C PRO A 786 48.43 -12.74 8.99
N PRO A 787 49.26 -13.75 9.34
CA PRO A 787 49.49 -14.92 8.48
C PRO A 787 48.25 -15.84 8.36
N ASN A 788 47.28 -15.72 9.29
CA ASN A 788 46.03 -16.48 9.29
C ASN A 788 44.87 -15.58 8.88
N ALA A 789 44.17 -15.93 7.79
CA ALA A 789 43.05 -15.16 7.25
C ALA A 789 41.89 -14.99 8.25
N ASP A 790 41.58 -16.03 9.04
CA ASP A 790 40.51 -16.03 10.04
C ASP A 790 40.67 -14.92 11.11
N MET A 791 41.92 -14.52 11.44
CA MET A 791 42.18 -13.50 12.46
C MET A 791 41.74 -12.10 12.01
N LEU A 792 41.73 -11.85 10.70
CA LEU A 792 41.31 -10.57 10.11
C LEU A 792 39.79 -10.51 9.94
N VAL A 793 39.10 -11.65 9.94
CA VAL A 793 37.63 -11.68 9.87
C VAL A 793 36.97 -11.20 11.17
N ILE A 794 37.60 -11.48 12.32
CA ILE A 794 37.11 -11.08 13.65
C ILE A 794 36.84 -9.56 13.74
N PRO A 795 37.79 -8.65 13.44
CA PRO A 795 37.51 -7.22 13.52
C PRO A 795 36.41 -6.77 12.55
N VAL A 796 36.27 -7.40 11.37
CA VAL A 796 35.19 -7.08 10.43
C VAL A 796 33.82 -7.51 10.98
N MET A 797 33.74 -8.67 11.66
CA MET A 797 32.51 -9.09 12.35
C MET A 797 32.16 -8.16 13.51
N LEU A 798 33.17 -7.72 14.27
CA LEU A 798 33.00 -6.78 15.36
C LEU A 798 32.61 -5.38 14.86
N PHE A 799 33.00 -5.00 13.64
CA PHE A 799 32.51 -3.79 12.97
C PHE A 799 30.98 -3.84 12.79
N TYR A 800 30.42 -4.93 12.25
CA TYR A 800 28.96 -5.11 12.13
C TYR A 800 28.25 -5.01 13.49
N PHE A 801 28.82 -5.61 14.53
CA PHE A 801 28.28 -5.47 15.89
C PHE A 801 28.27 -4.01 16.34
N ALA A 802 29.39 -3.30 16.20
CA ALA A 802 29.51 -1.92 16.64
C ALA A 802 28.60 -0.96 15.85
N GLU A 803 28.36 -1.27 14.59
CA GLU A 803 27.62 -0.43 13.65
C GLU A 803 26.11 -0.45 13.88
N GLY A 804 25.57 -1.59 14.34
CA GLY A 804 24.13 -1.82 14.47
C GLY A 804 23.31 -0.71 15.15
N PRO A 805 23.72 -0.18 16.32
CA PRO A 805 22.96 0.82 17.06
C PRO A 805 23.10 2.27 16.55
N ILE A 806 24.11 2.57 15.73
CA ILE A 806 24.50 3.94 15.42
C ILE A 806 23.40 4.69 14.65
N TRP A 807 22.85 4.09 13.59
CA TRP A 807 21.78 4.71 12.79
C TRP A 807 20.51 5.00 13.60
N PRO A 808 19.94 4.05 14.38
CA PRO A 808 18.78 4.34 15.22
C PRO A 808 19.05 5.44 16.25
N LEU A 809 20.26 5.45 16.82
CA LEU A 809 20.66 6.46 17.81
C LEU A 809 20.80 7.85 17.17
N ILE A 810 21.47 7.98 16.02
CA ILE A 810 21.58 9.27 15.30
C ILE A 810 20.20 9.81 14.98
N PHE A 811 19.31 8.95 14.46
CA PHE A 811 17.95 9.36 14.08
C PHE A 811 17.13 9.81 15.29
N ALA A 812 17.10 9.03 16.37
CA ALA A 812 16.33 9.36 17.57
C ALA A 812 16.86 10.62 18.26
N ILE A 813 18.17 10.73 18.43
CA ILE A 813 18.82 11.89 19.07
C ILE A 813 18.63 13.15 18.21
N GLY A 814 18.78 13.05 16.89
CA GLY A 814 18.64 14.19 15.97
C GLY A 814 17.21 14.76 15.91
N LEU A 815 16.20 13.93 16.20
CA LEU A 815 14.80 14.30 16.19
C LEU A 815 14.35 15.06 17.47
N ARG A 816 15.10 14.96 18.57
CA ARG A 816 14.74 15.56 19.86
C ARG A 816 14.74 17.08 19.85
N GLY A 817 13.72 17.66 20.48
CA GLY A 817 13.62 19.10 20.70
C GLY A 817 13.48 19.95 19.42
N GLN A 818 13.15 19.35 18.28
CA GLN A 818 13.01 20.06 17.00
C GLN A 818 11.70 20.86 16.89
N GLY A 819 10.69 20.55 17.73
CA GLY A 819 9.43 21.28 17.78
C GLY A 819 8.60 21.12 16.49
N ARG A 820 8.04 22.20 15.96
CA ARG A 820 7.32 22.23 14.68
C ARG A 820 8.17 21.71 13.50
N ARG A 821 9.50 21.71 13.62
CA ARG A 821 10.40 21.20 12.57
C ARG A 821 10.60 19.69 12.63
N THR A 822 10.04 18.98 13.60
CA THR A 822 10.28 17.53 13.82
C THR A 822 10.03 16.69 12.56
N LYS A 823 8.89 16.86 11.89
CA LYS A 823 8.59 16.14 10.63
C LYS A 823 9.59 16.44 9.50
N ARG A 824 10.11 17.68 9.47
CA ARG A 824 11.18 18.08 8.54
C ARG A 824 12.52 17.45 8.89
N ALA A 825 12.84 17.46 10.18
CA ALA A 825 14.08 16.92 10.70
C ALA A 825 14.15 15.43 10.37
N ALA A 826 13.05 14.69 10.54
CA ALA A 826 12.96 13.30 10.10
C ALA A 826 13.29 13.15 8.61
N ALA A 827 12.70 13.98 7.73
CA ALA A 827 12.97 13.94 6.29
C ALA A 827 14.45 14.23 5.94
N PHE A 828 15.04 15.25 6.55
CA PHE A 828 16.46 15.58 6.32
C PHE A 828 17.40 14.50 6.87
N ILE A 829 17.10 13.91 8.02
CA ILE A 829 17.92 12.82 8.57
C ILE A 829 17.81 11.60 7.64
N THR A 830 16.61 11.22 7.18
CA THR A 830 16.47 10.13 6.20
C THR A 830 17.19 10.43 4.88
N MET A 831 17.18 11.68 4.40
CA MET A 831 17.97 12.11 3.24
C MET A 831 19.48 11.88 3.43
N GLY A 832 19.96 11.94 4.67
CA GLY A 832 21.32 11.52 5.04
C GLY A 832 21.65 10.11 4.56
N GLY A 833 20.67 9.21 4.41
CA GLY A 833 20.89 7.87 3.84
C GLY A 833 21.44 7.82 2.41
N SER A 834 21.55 8.95 1.71
CA SER A 834 22.14 9.05 0.37
C SER A 834 23.67 8.94 0.30
N GLY A 835 24.37 8.77 1.44
CA GLY A 835 25.81 8.58 1.53
C GLY A 835 26.45 7.64 0.48
N PRO A 836 25.89 6.43 0.25
CA PRO A 836 26.44 5.44 -0.68
C PRO A 836 26.49 5.86 -2.15
N ALA A 837 25.92 7.00 -2.53
CA ALA A 837 25.90 7.47 -3.92
C ALA A 837 27.30 7.75 -4.49
N PHE A 838 28.29 8.03 -3.64
CA PHE A 838 29.61 8.50 -4.07
C PHE A 838 30.78 7.68 -3.52
N PHE A 839 30.78 7.33 -2.23
CA PHE A 839 31.95 6.70 -1.59
C PHE A 839 32.33 5.31 -2.11
N PRO A 840 31.38 4.42 -2.48
CA PRO A 840 31.72 3.14 -3.11
C PRO A 840 32.51 3.30 -4.41
N PHE A 841 32.29 4.36 -5.18
CA PHE A 841 33.09 4.66 -6.38
C PHE A 841 34.50 5.13 -6.06
N ILE A 842 34.72 5.76 -4.90
CA ILE A 842 36.07 6.14 -4.46
C ILE A 842 36.87 4.88 -4.14
N MET A 843 36.29 3.92 -3.41
CA MET A 843 36.92 2.63 -3.16
C MET A 843 37.15 1.86 -4.47
N TYR A 844 36.19 1.89 -5.39
CA TYR A 844 36.32 1.28 -6.72
C TYR A 844 37.53 1.86 -7.47
N ALA A 845 37.68 3.19 -7.48
CA ALA A 845 38.78 3.87 -8.14
C ALA A 845 40.15 3.56 -7.51
N ILE A 846 40.22 3.36 -6.19
CA ILE A 846 41.46 2.95 -5.50
C ILE A 846 41.87 1.54 -5.94
N VAL A 847 40.93 0.61 -5.94
CA VAL A 847 41.19 -0.79 -6.34
C VAL A 847 41.58 -0.86 -7.81
N HIS A 848 40.84 -0.18 -8.70
CA HIS A 848 41.09 -0.22 -10.14
C HIS A 848 42.41 0.47 -10.56
N ARG A 849 42.97 1.35 -9.73
CA ARG A 849 44.29 1.98 -9.95
C ARG A 849 45.46 1.15 -9.39
N GLY A 850 45.22 -0.09 -8.98
CA GLY A 850 46.24 -1.02 -8.47
C GLY A 850 46.41 -1.00 -6.94
N GLY A 851 45.51 -0.35 -6.19
CA GLY A 851 45.49 -0.43 -4.73
C GLY A 851 44.86 -1.75 -4.23
N SER A 852 45.31 -2.25 -3.08
CA SER A 852 44.66 -3.41 -2.45
C SER A 852 43.29 -3.04 -1.87
N VAL A 853 42.38 -4.02 -1.78
CA VAL A 853 41.06 -3.82 -1.13
C VAL A 853 41.22 -3.39 0.33
N GLN A 854 42.20 -3.95 1.04
CA GLN A 854 42.58 -3.51 2.39
C GLN A 854 42.94 -2.01 2.43
N THR A 855 43.67 -1.50 1.44
CA THR A 855 44.00 -0.07 1.37
C THR A 855 42.76 0.79 1.12
N ALA A 856 41.81 0.30 0.31
CA ALA A 856 40.55 1.01 0.04
C ALA A 856 39.70 1.23 1.30
N TYR A 857 39.83 0.38 2.34
CA TYR A 857 39.14 0.55 3.63
C TYR A 857 39.56 1.84 4.37
N ILE A 858 40.62 2.54 3.96
CA ILE A 858 40.94 3.88 4.46
C ILE A 858 39.77 4.86 4.27
N VAL A 859 38.97 4.68 3.21
CA VAL A 859 37.76 5.47 2.97
C VAL A 859 36.78 5.29 4.13
N ILE A 860 36.53 4.05 4.55
CA ILE A 860 35.65 3.76 5.69
C ILE A 860 36.20 4.41 6.97
N ILE A 861 37.51 4.33 7.22
CA ILE A 861 38.13 4.98 8.39
C ILE A 861 37.89 6.49 8.37
N THR A 862 38.09 7.16 7.23
CA THR A 862 37.86 8.61 7.11
C THR A 862 36.40 8.99 7.37
N LEU A 863 35.45 8.16 6.90
CA LEU A 863 34.02 8.34 7.16
C LEU A 863 33.70 8.21 8.66
N GLN A 864 34.29 7.23 9.36
CA GLN A 864 34.12 7.07 10.80
C GLN A 864 34.68 8.26 11.60
N VAL A 865 35.84 8.78 11.20
CA VAL A 865 36.43 9.98 11.80
C VAL A 865 35.54 11.20 11.58
N ALA A 866 35.01 11.38 10.37
CA ALA A 866 34.06 12.46 10.09
C ALA A 866 32.79 12.32 10.93
N MET A 867 32.28 11.11 11.11
CA MET A 867 31.08 10.85 11.93
C MET A 867 31.29 11.22 13.42
N LEU A 868 32.51 11.10 13.97
CA LEU A 868 32.80 11.47 15.38
C LEU A 868 32.47 12.92 15.71
N LEU A 869 32.44 13.83 14.73
CA LEU A 869 32.08 15.25 14.92
C LEU A 869 30.74 15.42 15.66
N TYR A 870 29.73 14.62 15.35
CA TYR A 870 28.40 14.75 15.95
C TYR A 870 28.35 14.34 17.43
N PRO A 871 28.72 13.10 17.83
CA PRO A 871 28.71 12.70 19.23
C PRO A 871 29.70 13.51 20.08
N LEU A 872 30.85 13.94 19.53
CA LEU A 872 31.77 14.84 20.23
C LEU A 872 31.15 16.21 20.50
N PHE A 873 30.44 16.81 19.54
CA PHE A 873 29.70 18.04 19.74
C PHE A 873 28.64 17.92 20.84
N LEU A 874 27.86 16.82 20.83
CA LEU A 874 26.88 16.53 21.87
C LEU A 874 27.53 16.34 23.26
N GLY A 875 28.73 15.78 23.30
CA GLY A 875 29.52 15.60 24.53
C GLY A 875 30.16 16.88 25.06
N ALA A 876 30.53 17.82 24.18
CA ALA A 876 31.20 19.07 24.55
C ALA A 876 30.22 20.18 24.97
N SER A 877 29.09 20.32 24.27
CA SER A 877 28.15 21.43 24.47
C SER A 877 27.12 21.14 25.57
N ARG A 878 27.17 21.84 26.71
CA ARG A 878 26.18 21.70 27.80
C ARG A 878 24.74 21.94 27.33
N SER A 879 24.52 22.88 26.42
CA SER A 879 23.19 23.15 25.87
C SER A 879 22.72 22.06 24.90
N ALA A 880 23.62 21.47 24.11
CA ALA A 880 23.28 20.31 23.30
C ALA A 880 22.88 19.11 24.17
N LYS A 881 23.56 18.90 25.31
CA LYS A 881 23.21 17.85 26.28
C LYS A 881 21.78 17.98 26.79
N LEU A 882 21.39 19.18 27.21
CA LEU A 882 20.03 19.46 27.70
C LEU A 882 18.95 19.32 26.62
N LEU A 883 19.32 19.46 25.34
CA LEU A 883 18.39 19.31 24.21
C LEU A 883 18.10 17.84 23.92
N VAL A 884 19.11 16.99 24.03
CA VAL A 884 19.04 15.60 23.56
C VAL A 884 18.88 14.57 24.69
N ASP A 885 19.18 14.90 25.94
CA ASP A 885 19.07 13.93 27.04
C ASP A 885 17.62 13.65 27.44
N PRO A 886 17.28 12.38 27.79
CA PRO A 886 15.95 12.06 28.31
C PRO A 886 15.71 12.83 29.60
N ASN A 887 14.61 13.59 29.66
CA ASN A 887 14.21 14.32 30.84
C ASN A 887 12.79 13.91 31.27
N PRO A 888 12.63 13.19 32.40
CA PRO A 888 11.32 12.76 32.90
C PRO A 888 10.42 13.93 33.34
N ASP A 889 10.99 15.08 33.69
CA ASP A 889 10.24 16.24 34.15
C ASP A 889 9.35 16.83 33.04
N VAL A 890 9.76 16.69 31.78
CA VAL A 890 8.99 17.15 30.61
C VAL A 890 7.67 16.37 30.50
N ARG A 891 7.67 15.09 30.86
CA ARG A 891 6.47 14.25 30.87
C ARG A 891 5.54 14.63 32.01
N ALA A 892 6.07 14.84 33.21
CA ALA A 892 5.28 15.29 34.36
C ALA A 892 4.57 16.62 34.06
N ALA A 893 5.27 17.57 33.42
CA ALA A 893 4.71 18.83 32.98
C ALA A 893 3.66 18.69 31.85
N MET A 894 3.73 17.65 31.02
CA MET A 894 2.70 17.35 30.01
C MET A 894 1.43 16.78 30.63
N GLN A 895 1.56 15.88 31.62
CA GLN A 895 0.40 15.29 32.31
C GLN A 895 -0.32 16.30 33.21
N GLN A 896 0.40 17.17 33.93
CA GLN A 896 -0.23 18.19 34.77
C GLN A 896 -1.12 19.17 34.00
N GLU A 897 -0.71 19.56 32.79
CA GLU A 897 -1.51 20.47 31.95
C GLU A 897 -2.73 19.75 31.32
N GLU A 898 -2.65 18.44 31.15
CA GLU A 898 -3.77 17.60 30.70
C GLU A 898 -4.82 17.44 31.81
N ASP A 899 -4.39 17.22 33.04
CA ASP A 899 -5.28 17.21 34.20
C ASP A 899 -5.96 18.57 34.37
N ALA A 900 -5.21 19.67 34.17
CA ALA A 900 -5.77 21.02 34.18
C ALA A 900 -6.76 21.27 33.03
N ARG A 901 -6.45 20.89 31.78
CA ARG A 901 -7.36 21.04 30.63
C ARG A 901 -8.61 20.17 30.74
N SER A 902 -8.46 18.93 31.24
CA SER A 902 -9.57 18.02 31.44
C SER A 902 -10.49 18.53 32.55
N ALA A 903 -9.91 19.10 33.61
CA ALA A 903 -10.66 19.80 34.65
C ALA A 903 -11.39 21.02 34.05
N ASP A 904 -10.74 21.87 33.25
CA ASP A 904 -11.36 23.03 32.60
C ASP A 904 -12.50 22.63 31.67
N MET A 905 -12.33 21.56 30.87
CA MET A 905 -13.38 21.06 29.98
C MET A 905 -14.56 20.48 30.77
N ALA A 906 -14.29 19.77 31.87
CA ALA A 906 -15.32 19.25 32.76
C ALA A 906 -16.08 20.40 33.46
N VAL A 907 -15.37 21.45 33.88
CA VAL A 907 -15.94 22.67 34.47
C VAL A 907 -16.78 23.42 33.43
N PHE A 908 -16.29 23.58 32.20
CA PHE A 908 -17.03 24.23 31.11
C PHE A 908 -18.29 23.44 30.72
N SER A 909 -18.20 22.11 30.65
CA SER A 909 -19.34 21.22 30.41
C SER A 909 -20.39 21.30 31.53
N ARG A 910 -19.94 21.33 32.80
CA ARG A 910 -20.82 21.61 33.95
C ARG A 910 -21.46 23.00 33.88
N ARG A 911 -20.70 24.02 33.50
CA ARG A 911 -21.20 25.40 33.41
C ARG A 911 -22.27 25.52 32.32
N ASN A 912 -22.07 24.90 31.16
CA ASN A 912 -23.06 24.85 30.08
C ASN A 912 -24.31 24.04 30.44
N SER A 913 -24.18 22.93 31.17
CA SER A 913 -25.34 22.17 31.63
C SER A 913 -26.14 22.94 32.69
N VAL A 914 -25.47 23.63 33.62
CA VAL A 914 -26.10 24.55 34.58
C VAL A 914 -26.78 25.73 33.87
N GLN A 915 -26.16 26.31 32.84
CA GLN A 915 -26.72 27.42 32.08
C GLN A 915 -27.95 27.00 31.27
N ARG A 916 -27.95 25.80 30.68
CA ARG A 916 -29.14 25.21 30.03
C ARG A 916 -30.27 24.92 31.03
N LEU A 917 -29.94 24.50 32.25
CA LEU A 917 -30.94 24.30 33.31
C LEU A 917 -31.55 25.64 33.76
N HIS A 918 -30.74 26.71 33.85
CA HIS A 918 -31.21 28.06 34.14
C HIS A 918 -32.09 28.65 33.01
N GLU A 919 -31.75 28.41 31.74
CA GLU A 919 -32.61 28.79 30.60
C GLU A 919 -33.94 28.01 30.59
N LYS A 920 -33.92 26.72 30.96
CA LYS A 920 -35.14 25.91 31.10
C LYS A 920 -36.03 26.41 32.26
N SER A 921 -35.44 26.78 33.39
CA SER A 921 -36.13 27.32 34.56
C SER A 921 -36.72 28.72 34.31
N SER A 922 -35.94 29.62 33.70
CA SER A 922 -36.41 30.96 33.32
C SER A 922 -37.45 30.93 32.19
N GLY A 923 -37.37 29.98 31.26
CA GLY A 923 -38.41 29.72 30.27
C GLY A 923 -39.72 29.17 30.86
N LEU A 924 -39.65 28.43 31.98
CA LEU A 924 -40.83 27.99 32.73
C LEU A 924 -41.49 29.15 33.50
N PHE A 925 -40.67 29.97 34.18
CA PHE A 925 -41.15 31.16 34.90
C PHE A 925 -41.69 32.26 33.97
N GLY A 926 -41.08 32.45 32.79
CA GLY A 926 -41.56 33.37 31.77
C GLY A 926 -42.86 32.93 31.08
N LYS A 927 -43.19 31.63 31.13
CA LYS A 927 -44.48 31.10 30.67
C LYS A 927 -45.57 31.17 31.76
N LEU A 928 -45.19 31.07 33.03
CA LEU A 928 -46.11 31.30 34.16
C LEU A 928 -46.47 32.78 34.35
N SER A 929 -45.59 33.72 34.01
CA SER A 929 -45.87 35.16 34.13
C SER A 929 -46.71 35.74 32.98
N LYS A 930 -46.93 35.00 31.88
CA LYS A 930 -47.71 35.46 30.71
C LYS A 930 -49.20 35.07 30.77
N GLY A 931 -49.66 34.43 31.85
CA GLY A 931 -51.06 34.01 32.05
C GLY A 931 -51.97 35.04 32.75
N LEU A 932 -51.45 36.16 33.22
CA LEU A 932 -52.25 37.24 33.81
C LEU A 932 -51.93 38.57 33.11
N GLY A 933 -52.84 38.99 32.23
CA GLY A 933 -52.74 40.26 31.51
C GLY A 933 -53.29 41.43 32.33
N ALA A 934 -52.56 42.55 32.31
CA ALA A 934 -53.14 43.89 32.42
C ALA A 934 -52.30 44.88 31.58
N LYS A 935 -53.00 45.70 30.78
CA LYS A 935 -52.50 46.70 29.84
C LYS A 935 -51.89 47.92 30.54
N MET A 936 -50.79 48.49 30.01
CA MET A 936 -50.69 49.90 29.52
C MET A 936 -49.23 50.34 29.21
N PRO A 937 -49.01 51.45 28.46
CA PRO A 937 -47.83 51.68 27.60
C PRO A 937 -46.87 52.81 28.05
N GLY A 938 -45.71 52.89 27.39
CA GLY A 938 -44.74 54.00 27.44
C GLY A 938 -43.32 53.48 27.72
N ARG A 939 -42.21 54.01 27.22
CA ARG A 939 -41.89 55.22 26.44
C ARG A 939 -40.39 55.12 26.06
N ARG A 940 -40.08 55.36 24.78
CA ARG A 940 -38.87 55.95 24.14
C ARG A 940 -37.42 55.74 24.68
N LYS A 941 -36.56 55.44 23.70
CA LYS A 941 -35.21 56.00 23.35
C LYS A 941 -34.05 55.65 24.33
N SER A 942 -32.77 55.51 23.95
CA SER A 942 -31.97 56.06 22.83
C SER A 942 -30.62 55.31 22.63
N SER A 943 -30.20 55.22 21.36
CA SER A 943 -28.86 55.36 20.75
C SER A 943 -27.52 55.17 21.50
N GLN A 944 -26.63 54.42 20.81
CA GLN A 944 -25.15 54.58 20.65
C GLN A 944 -24.28 54.40 21.91
N VAL A 945 -23.02 53.92 21.90
CA VAL A 945 -21.84 54.18 21.03
C VAL A 945 -20.85 53.00 21.14
N GLN A 946 -20.02 52.85 20.12
CA GLN A 946 -18.86 51.97 19.95
C GLN A 946 -17.59 52.63 20.52
N THR A 947 -16.76 51.94 21.33
CA THR A 947 -15.36 52.38 21.59
C THR A 947 -14.46 51.22 22.07
N GLU A 948 -13.39 50.97 21.33
CA GLU A 948 -12.11 50.42 21.81
C GLU A 948 -11.28 51.54 22.46
N HIS A 949 -10.54 51.26 23.55
CA HIS A 949 -9.07 51.44 23.63
C HIS A 949 -8.46 51.19 25.02
N SER A 950 -7.34 50.46 24.98
CA SER A 950 -6.05 50.63 25.67
C SER A 950 -5.87 50.54 27.19
N GLU A 951 -4.92 49.65 27.54
CA GLU A 951 -4.11 49.60 28.76
C GLU A 951 -3.32 50.88 29.02
N VAL A 952 -3.22 51.29 30.29
CA VAL A 952 -2.11 52.10 30.81
C VAL A 952 -1.71 51.58 32.20
N VAL A 953 -0.42 51.26 32.31
CA VAL A 953 0.36 50.96 33.51
C VAL A 953 0.65 52.25 34.28
N THR A 954 0.54 52.21 35.61
CA THR A 954 1.01 53.29 36.50
C THR A 954 2.11 52.78 37.44
N THR A 955 3.24 53.46 37.46
CA THR A 955 4.14 53.63 38.62
C THR A 955 4.37 55.12 38.84
N PRO A 956 4.61 55.54 40.10
CA PRO A 956 5.51 56.67 40.33
C PRO A 956 6.63 56.37 41.36
N SER A 957 7.66 57.20 41.26
CA SER A 957 8.92 57.36 42.03
C SER A 957 10.00 56.29 41.87
#